data_AF-A0A8A4TL71-F1
#
_entry.id   AF-A0A8A4TL71-F1
#
_cell.length_a   1.000
_cell.length_b   1.000
_cell.length_c   1.000
_cell.angle_alpha   90.00
_cell.angle_beta   90.00
_cell.angle_gamma   90.00
#
_symmetry.space_group_name_H-M   'P 1'
#
loop_
_entity.id
_entity.type
_entity.pdbx_description
1 polymer ?
#
loop_
_entity_poly.entity_id
_entity_poly.type
_entity_poly.pdbx_seq_one_letter_code
_entity_poly.pdbx_strand_id
1 'polypeptide(L)'
;MIKMWLIIFTPVLLYGQDVKTEKMDYGVVRYYREGESKPWFFRQIESAYNVAVGKHLPFKRSIGFLVGVSIYQNISPQLPSVNNDLEQMKEFLLKEGGFDELFIVKDEYVNRDLLERYFKDVLPKYLKEGDRLLFYFSGHGADDAGHTGYMQFSGAKKGQFWGSQVLELKSIYAWSKNLKKASHQLLIFDCCASGLAISAKSGSEDCKSAVLGALSGKTSRAIMTAGTANQKTYVLRDRGERGYSIFTRAFLNSFRNLPKPSNQCTMLSTYEIFGYIQKQVANFSVNNDRRVTPKLWADPQYEGAFIFTRPEDKNLTLSLDEAEALGIISKSDHPLISTAQISIYKEGIGITYPDDGKFINFLDENLGSVIRILSVLDMSLSSEESFKVAESFGIDNFRDNPGIQIPIDTYIDDGVEKYLKFNFLNGRKLPLSGGGTGVVQFPIVGYFMATKTHHGGPGIVYHINEINPLANSKESISFDQHKEISKLDSKNRRIWSNPPHFLFIESLPAFRQTAYKEAHKGWDTGVTAKMNQANHDLINFLEYSWLRLAEFYPENHFGEEGAESYISSFIKSRFNYHWKKFEVGVNGGTIIGTMVGGDVISDMEEMILDSVFAISMNLEKKEFDFLQWKGRWQEDHSKKK
;
A
#
# COMPACT_ATOMS: atom_id res chain seq x y z
N MET A 1 -31.58 40.26 21.13
CA MET A 1 -30.65 39.52 22.02
C MET A 1 -30.87 38.03 21.83
N ILE A 2 -30.17 37.40 20.87
CA ILE A 2 -30.09 35.95 20.75
C ILE A 2 -28.60 35.66 20.53
N LYS A 3 -27.96 35.04 21.53
CA LYS A 3 -26.54 34.70 21.51
C LYS A 3 -26.34 33.47 20.61
N MET A 4 -25.69 33.72 19.47
CA MET A 4 -25.17 32.73 18.55
C MET A 4 -23.95 32.04 19.20
N TRP A 5 -24.05 30.75 19.49
CA TRP A 5 -22.87 29.93 19.81
C TRP A 5 -22.27 29.43 18.49
N LEU A 6 -21.15 30.04 18.08
CA LEU A 6 -20.26 29.49 17.07
C LEU A 6 -19.66 28.18 17.62
N ILE A 7 -19.96 27.05 16.98
CA ILE A 7 -19.15 25.83 17.13
C ILE A 7 -18.10 25.88 16.03
N ILE A 8 -16.90 26.34 16.39
CA ILE A 8 -15.70 26.22 15.55
C ILE A 8 -15.23 24.76 15.69
N PHE A 9 -15.41 23.95 14.65
CA PHE A 9 -14.72 22.65 14.55
C PHE A 9 -13.26 22.91 14.18
N THR A 10 -12.41 23.06 15.18
CA THR A 10 -10.97 22.84 15.02
C THR A 10 -10.71 21.33 14.86
N PRO A 11 -9.81 20.90 13.96
CA PRO A 11 -9.35 19.52 13.94
C PRO A 11 -8.54 19.30 15.22
N VAL A 12 -9.15 18.67 16.22
CA VAL A 12 -8.45 18.25 17.43
C VAL A 12 -7.49 17.14 17.00
N LEU A 13 -6.21 17.47 16.95
CA LEU A 13 -5.12 16.50 17.05
C LEU A 13 -5.32 15.73 18.37
N LEU A 14 -5.89 14.53 18.32
CA LEU A 14 -6.07 13.57 19.42
C LEU A 14 -4.74 12.96 19.89
N TYR A 15 -3.68 13.75 19.97
CA TYR A 15 -2.37 13.29 20.44
C TYR A 15 -2.07 13.88 21.82
N GLY A 16 -2.41 13.11 22.87
CA GLY A 16 -1.59 13.09 24.09
C GLY A 16 -2.19 13.53 25.43
N GLN A 17 -3.50 13.59 25.65
CA GLN A 17 -4.05 14.06 26.95
C GLN A 17 -4.60 12.99 27.92
N ASP A 18 -4.73 11.71 27.54
CA ASP A 18 -5.51 10.74 28.35
C ASP A 18 -4.72 9.60 29.02
N VAL A 19 -3.39 9.65 29.07
CA VAL A 19 -2.58 8.59 29.72
C VAL A 19 -2.19 8.99 31.14
N LYS A 20 -2.71 8.26 32.12
CA LYS A 20 -2.33 8.37 33.54
C LYS A 20 -1.14 7.46 33.86
N THR A 21 -0.44 7.80 34.94
CA THR A 21 0.70 7.03 35.45
C THR A 21 0.48 6.68 36.91
N GLU A 22 0.79 5.44 37.29
CA GLU A 22 0.68 4.91 38.65
C GLU A 22 1.94 4.11 38.98
N LYS A 23 2.51 4.31 40.18
CA LYS A 23 3.59 3.46 40.69
C LYS A 23 2.97 2.27 41.42
N MET A 24 3.40 1.08 41.04
CA MET A 24 2.98 -0.17 41.66
C MET A 24 4.11 -0.76 42.52
N ASP A 25 3.82 -1.87 43.18
CA ASP A 25 4.80 -2.60 43.96
C ASP A 25 6.00 -3.04 43.11
N TYR A 26 7.15 -3.21 43.78
CA TYR A 26 8.39 -3.74 43.17
C TYR A 26 8.89 -2.92 41.97
N GLY A 27 8.73 -1.59 42.00
CA GLY A 27 9.31 -0.69 41.01
C GLY A 27 8.62 -0.73 39.64
N VAL A 28 7.47 -1.39 39.52
CA VAL A 28 6.69 -1.39 38.29
C VAL A 28 5.94 -0.07 38.16
N VAL A 29 6.04 0.57 37.00
CA VAL A 29 5.28 1.78 36.66
C VAL A 29 4.22 1.42 35.63
N ARG A 30 2.98 1.78 35.93
CA ARG A 30 1.81 1.53 35.10
C ARG A 30 1.40 2.80 34.38
N TYR A 31 1.16 2.70 33.08
CA TYR A 31 0.62 3.76 32.23
C TYR A 31 -0.71 3.28 31.67
N TYR A 32 -1.80 4.02 31.82
CA TYR A 32 -3.13 3.55 31.42
C TYR A 32 -4.08 4.68 31.06
N ARG A 33 -5.12 4.37 30.29
CA ARG A 33 -6.22 5.28 29.96
C ARG A 33 -7.44 4.99 30.82
N GLU A 34 -8.10 6.02 31.36
CA GLU A 34 -9.30 5.87 32.21
C GLU A 34 -10.60 6.11 31.45
N GLY A 35 -11.67 5.41 31.84
CA GLY A 35 -13.05 5.78 31.49
C GLY A 35 -13.46 5.51 30.05
N GLU A 36 -12.62 4.88 29.24
CA GLU A 36 -12.89 4.68 27.82
C GLU A 36 -13.64 3.36 27.57
N SER A 37 -14.80 3.45 26.92
CA SER A 37 -15.68 2.31 26.65
C SER A 37 -15.19 1.42 25.50
N LYS A 38 -14.32 1.93 24.62
CA LYS A 38 -13.79 1.22 23.44
C LYS A 38 -12.25 1.19 23.45
N PRO A 39 -11.61 0.03 23.23
CA PRO A 39 -10.14 -0.08 23.20
C PRO A 39 -9.49 0.89 22.20
N TRP A 40 -8.29 1.36 22.55
CA TRP A 40 -7.55 2.37 21.78
C TRP A 40 -7.27 1.93 20.34
N PHE A 41 -6.93 0.67 20.12
CA PHE A 41 -6.74 0.10 18.78
C PHE A 41 -7.92 0.42 17.84
N PHE A 42 -9.16 0.15 18.28
CA PHE A 42 -10.33 0.37 17.43
C PHE A 42 -10.66 1.85 17.26
N ARG A 43 -10.41 2.68 18.27
CA ARG A 43 -10.60 4.14 18.13
C ARG A 43 -9.63 4.75 17.12
N GLN A 44 -8.40 4.25 17.07
CA GLN A 44 -7.47 4.64 16.03
C GLN A 44 -7.98 4.24 14.64
N ILE A 45 -8.57 3.04 14.50
CA ILE A 45 -9.23 2.63 13.24
C ILE A 45 -10.39 3.56 12.91
N GLU A 46 -11.30 3.82 13.85
CA GLU A 46 -12.43 4.73 13.63
C GLU A 46 -11.98 6.12 13.19
N SER A 47 -10.94 6.66 13.84
CA SER A 47 -10.38 7.97 13.50
C SER A 47 -9.62 7.97 12.18
N ALA A 48 -8.86 6.92 11.87
CA ALA A 48 -8.05 6.85 10.66
C ALA A 48 -8.91 6.66 9.40
N TYR A 49 -9.97 5.86 9.50
CA TYR A 49 -10.84 5.50 8.39
C TYR A 49 -12.17 6.27 8.36
N ASN A 50 -12.44 7.09 9.38
CA ASN A 50 -13.72 7.79 9.57
C ASN A 50 -14.93 6.85 9.53
N VAL A 51 -14.86 5.76 10.29
CA VAL A 51 -15.88 4.70 10.37
C VAL A 51 -16.34 4.48 11.80
N ALA A 52 -17.48 3.79 11.99
CA ALA A 52 -17.93 3.29 13.28
C ALA A 52 -17.75 1.78 13.36
N VAL A 53 -16.79 1.33 14.18
CA VAL A 53 -16.54 -0.10 14.42
C VAL A 53 -17.68 -0.68 15.26
N GLY A 54 -18.14 -1.87 14.88
CA GLY A 54 -19.27 -2.56 15.49
C GLY A 54 -19.10 -2.83 16.99
N LYS A 55 -20.21 -3.10 17.67
CA LYS A 55 -20.23 -3.37 19.12
C LYS A 55 -19.47 -4.65 19.50
N HIS A 56 -19.44 -5.63 18.61
CA HIS A 56 -18.78 -6.93 18.82
C HIS A 56 -17.35 -6.88 18.31
N LEU A 57 -16.44 -6.46 19.19
CA LEU A 57 -15.02 -6.36 18.85
C LEU A 57 -14.33 -7.74 18.85
N PRO A 58 -13.45 -8.04 17.88
CA PRO A 58 -12.75 -9.33 17.77
C PRO A 58 -11.74 -9.58 18.88
N PHE A 59 -11.24 -8.51 19.49
CA PHE A 59 -10.45 -8.52 20.71
C PHE A 59 -10.76 -7.25 21.52
N LYS A 60 -10.21 -7.15 22.73
CA LYS A 60 -10.47 -6.07 23.69
C LYS A 60 -9.21 -5.23 23.89
N ARG A 61 -8.78 -5.02 25.14
CA ARG A 61 -7.71 -4.09 25.46
C ARG A 61 -6.37 -4.64 25.02
N SER A 62 -5.43 -3.75 24.71
CA SER A 62 -4.06 -4.09 24.37
C SER A 62 -3.14 -3.66 25.50
N ILE A 63 -2.56 -4.65 26.17
CA ILE A 63 -1.74 -4.48 27.36
C ILE A 63 -0.29 -4.83 27.04
N GLY A 64 0.65 -3.99 27.44
CA GLY A 64 2.08 -4.23 27.32
C GLY A 64 2.74 -4.48 28.67
N PHE A 65 3.71 -5.40 28.72
CA PHE A 65 4.63 -5.55 29.83
C PHE A 65 6.07 -5.44 29.33
N LEU A 66 6.69 -4.28 29.58
CA LEU A 66 8.00 -3.91 29.09
C LEU A 66 9.01 -4.02 30.23
N VAL A 67 10.05 -4.80 29.99
CA VAL A 67 11.09 -5.11 30.95
C VAL A 67 12.43 -4.76 30.33
N GLY A 68 13.28 -4.03 31.04
CA GLY A 68 14.64 -3.85 30.55
C GLY A 68 15.69 -3.69 31.63
N VAL A 69 16.87 -4.20 31.33
CA VAL A 69 18.01 -4.19 32.23
C VAL A 69 19.19 -3.56 31.52
N SER A 70 19.50 -2.34 31.90
CA SER A 70 20.57 -1.51 31.38
C SER A 70 21.83 -1.55 32.25
N ILE A 71 21.65 -1.74 33.57
CA ILE A 71 22.70 -1.74 34.59
C ILE A 71 22.88 -3.14 35.20
N TYR A 72 24.13 -3.64 35.18
CA TYR A 72 24.54 -4.94 35.69
C TYR A 72 25.70 -4.80 36.66
N GLN A 73 25.62 -5.51 37.78
CA GLN A 73 26.63 -5.51 38.82
C GLN A 73 27.88 -6.31 38.41
N ASN A 74 27.70 -7.47 37.77
CA ASN A 74 28.79 -8.42 37.48
C ASN A 74 28.94 -8.76 35.98
N ILE A 75 28.21 -8.08 35.10
CA ILE A 75 28.23 -8.31 33.65
C ILE A 75 28.66 -7.03 32.94
N SER A 76 29.50 -7.17 31.92
CA SER A 76 29.97 -6.07 31.07
C SER A 76 29.85 -6.46 29.59
N PRO A 77 29.62 -5.49 28.69
CA PRO A 77 29.42 -4.05 28.95
C PRO A 77 28.03 -3.72 29.51
N GLN A 78 27.88 -2.52 30.07
CA GLN A 78 26.55 -1.96 30.39
C GLN A 78 25.77 -1.64 29.11
N LEU A 79 24.44 -1.57 29.18
CA LEU A 79 23.56 -1.40 28.02
C LEU A 79 22.68 -0.13 28.14
N PRO A 80 23.24 1.09 28.11
CA PRO A 80 22.47 2.32 28.28
C PRO A 80 21.39 2.54 27.21
N SER A 81 21.51 1.90 26.03
CA SER A 81 20.50 1.94 24.97
C SER A 81 19.17 1.35 25.39
N VAL A 82 19.14 0.40 26.34
CA VAL A 82 17.91 -0.24 26.84
C VAL A 82 16.93 0.80 27.39
N ASN A 83 17.42 1.85 28.02
CA ASN A 83 16.56 2.94 28.50
C ASN A 83 15.85 3.68 27.35
N ASN A 84 16.56 3.87 26.24
CA ASN A 84 16.02 4.49 25.03
C ASN A 84 15.04 3.56 24.30
N ASP A 85 15.35 2.26 24.27
CA ASP A 85 14.48 1.24 23.67
C ASP A 85 13.14 1.17 24.40
N LEU A 86 13.16 1.11 25.75
CA LEU A 86 11.94 1.10 26.56
C LEU A 86 11.12 2.38 26.42
N GLU A 87 11.77 3.54 26.39
CA GLU A 87 11.07 4.83 26.29
C GLU A 87 10.33 4.95 24.95
N GLN A 88 10.97 4.58 23.85
CA GLN A 88 10.33 4.67 22.54
C GLN A 88 9.31 3.59 22.30
N MET A 89 9.54 2.36 22.79
CA MET A 89 8.50 1.34 22.78
C MET A 89 7.27 1.82 23.56
N LYS A 90 7.46 2.45 24.73
CA LYS A 90 6.35 3.07 25.49
C LYS A 90 5.63 4.12 24.66
N GLU A 91 6.36 5.09 24.10
CA GLU A 91 5.77 6.16 23.30
C GLU A 91 5.00 5.61 22.10
N PHE A 92 5.63 4.72 21.33
CA PHE A 92 5.03 4.09 20.17
C PHE A 92 3.75 3.33 20.55
N LEU A 93 3.82 2.42 21.53
CA LEU A 93 2.67 1.58 21.88
C LEU A 93 1.47 2.43 22.35
N LEU A 94 1.70 3.46 23.16
CA LEU A 94 0.64 4.34 23.66
C LEU A 94 0.08 5.28 22.59
N LYS A 95 0.91 5.82 21.69
CA LYS A 95 0.49 6.81 20.68
C LYS A 95 -0.04 6.15 19.41
N GLU A 96 0.75 5.24 18.84
CA GLU A 96 0.57 4.70 17.50
C GLU A 96 0.15 3.22 17.51
N GLY A 97 0.72 2.39 18.39
CA GLY A 97 0.53 0.94 18.41
C GLY A 97 -0.82 0.45 18.94
N GLY A 98 -1.72 1.34 19.36
CA GLY A 98 -3.07 0.97 19.80
C GLY A 98 -3.13 0.35 21.20
N PHE A 99 -2.16 0.62 22.07
CA PHE A 99 -2.13 0.09 23.45
C PHE A 99 -2.92 0.97 24.43
N ASP A 100 -3.73 0.31 25.23
CA ASP A 100 -4.53 0.94 26.28
C ASP A 100 -3.70 1.14 27.55
N GLU A 101 -2.74 0.24 27.77
CA GLU A 101 -2.05 0.14 29.05
C GLU A 101 -0.69 -0.54 28.96
N LEU A 102 0.28 -0.05 29.74
CA LEU A 102 1.63 -0.61 29.83
C LEU A 102 2.06 -0.75 31.29
N PHE A 103 2.69 -1.87 31.62
CA PHE A 103 3.49 -2.07 32.83
C PHE A 103 4.96 -2.00 32.42
N ILE A 104 5.76 -1.20 33.12
CA ILE A 104 7.18 -1.03 32.82
C ILE A 104 8.01 -1.23 34.08
N VAL A 105 9.03 -2.08 34.00
CA VAL A 105 10.00 -2.30 35.09
C VAL A 105 11.43 -2.31 34.57
N LYS A 106 12.36 -1.75 35.35
CA LYS A 106 13.73 -1.53 34.94
C LYS A 106 14.76 -1.98 35.97
N ASP A 107 15.92 -2.38 35.46
CA ASP A 107 17.17 -2.57 36.20
C ASP A 107 17.01 -3.41 37.49
N GLU A 108 17.36 -2.85 38.65
CA GLU A 108 17.47 -3.52 39.95
C GLU A 108 16.19 -4.21 40.43
N TYR A 109 15.04 -3.78 39.94
CA TYR A 109 13.74 -4.38 40.26
C TYR A 109 13.46 -5.63 39.44
N VAL A 110 14.12 -5.79 38.29
CA VAL A 110 13.90 -6.93 37.40
C VAL A 110 14.58 -8.17 37.98
N ASN A 111 13.78 -9.18 38.28
CA ASN A 111 14.26 -10.49 38.70
C ASN A 111 13.24 -11.58 38.32
N ARG A 112 13.65 -12.84 38.41
CA ARG A 112 12.82 -14.00 38.11
C ARG A 112 11.52 -14.00 38.92
N ASP A 113 11.60 -13.75 40.22
CA ASP A 113 10.45 -13.86 41.12
C ASP A 113 9.38 -12.82 40.78
N LEU A 114 9.80 -11.62 40.38
CA LEU A 114 8.91 -10.58 39.88
C LEU A 114 8.21 -11.03 38.59
N LEU A 115 8.96 -11.50 37.59
CA LEU A 115 8.36 -11.93 36.32
C LEU A 115 7.46 -13.15 36.51
N GLU A 116 7.85 -14.09 37.35
CA GLU A 116 7.06 -15.26 37.72
C GLU A 116 5.74 -14.83 38.40
N ARG A 117 5.80 -13.92 39.37
CA ARG A 117 4.60 -13.34 40.01
C ARG A 117 3.71 -12.63 39.00
N TYR A 118 4.27 -11.85 38.09
CA TYR A 118 3.45 -11.16 37.09
C TYR A 118 2.75 -12.14 36.15
N PHE A 119 3.46 -13.14 35.63
CA PHE A 119 2.87 -14.11 34.70
C PHE A 119 1.94 -15.13 35.37
N LYS A 120 2.22 -15.53 36.62
CA LYS A 120 1.44 -16.58 37.31
C LYS A 120 0.33 -16.05 38.22
N ASP A 121 0.41 -14.79 38.65
CA ASP A 121 -0.55 -14.23 39.61
C ASP A 121 -1.19 -12.92 39.12
N VAL A 122 -0.37 -11.89 38.84
CA VAL A 122 -0.90 -10.53 38.55
C VAL A 122 -1.65 -10.49 37.21
N LEU A 123 -1.00 -10.87 36.11
CA LEU A 123 -1.58 -10.81 34.76
C LEU A 123 -2.83 -11.72 34.62
N PRO A 124 -2.87 -12.97 35.12
CA PRO A 124 -4.09 -13.78 35.08
C PRO A 124 -5.31 -13.14 35.75
N LYS A 125 -5.09 -12.42 36.86
CA LYS A 125 -6.14 -11.67 37.58
C LYS A 125 -6.51 -10.38 36.87
N TYR A 126 -5.52 -9.73 36.26
CA TYR A 126 -5.67 -8.42 35.62
C TYR A 126 -6.32 -8.49 34.24
N LEU A 127 -5.94 -9.47 33.43
CA LEU A 127 -6.44 -9.67 32.08
C LEU A 127 -7.93 -10.03 32.12
N LYS A 128 -8.66 -9.48 31.16
CA LYS A 128 -10.07 -9.80 30.87
C LYS A 128 -10.15 -10.60 29.57
N GLU A 129 -11.26 -11.31 29.39
CA GLU A 129 -11.48 -12.12 28.21
C GLU A 129 -11.39 -11.27 26.93
N GLY A 130 -10.61 -11.73 25.96
CA GLY A 130 -10.39 -11.00 24.71
C GLY A 130 -9.26 -9.98 24.73
N ASP A 131 -8.62 -9.71 25.88
CA ASP A 131 -7.48 -8.79 25.94
C ASP A 131 -6.29 -9.33 25.09
N ARG A 132 -5.34 -8.47 24.78
CA ARG A 132 -4.10 -8.80 24.08
C ARG A 132 -2.91 -8.44 24.95
N LEU A 133 -1.85 -9.24 24.87
CA LEU A 133 -0.62 -9.04 25.64
C LEU A 133 0.60 -8.94 24.72
N LEU A 134 1.37 -7.88 24.87
CA LEU A 134 2.74 -7.78 24.35
C LEU A 134 3.72 -7.82 25.53
N PHE A 135 4.61 -8.80 25.55
CA PHE A 135 5.74 -8.82 26.46
C PHE A 135 6.99 -8.41 25.68
N TYR A 136 7.77 -7.50 26.22
CA TYR A 136 9.00 -7.02 25.60
C TYR A 136 10.12 -7.03 26.64
N PHE A 137 11.21 -7.73 26.34
CA PHE A 137 12.44 -7.73 27.15
C PHE A 137 13.60 -7.15 26.34
N SER A 138 14.36 -6.23 26.93
CA SER A 138 15.62 -5.72 26.37
C SER A 138 16.74 -5.76 27.40
N GLY A 139 17.86 -6.41 27.04
CA GLY A 139 18.99 -6.61 27.96
C GLY A 139 19.97 -7.67 27.48
N HIS A 140 20.83 -8.14 28.39
CA HIS A 140 21.74 -9.23 28.12
C HIS A 140 21.01 -10.57 28.08
N GLY A 141 21.42 -11.39 27.12
CA GLY A 141 21.06 -12.80 27.05
C GLY A 141 22.32 -13.65 27.20
N ALA A 142 22.16 -14.86 27.74
CA ALA A 142 23.23 -15.83 27.84
C ALA A 142 22.78 -17.22 27.39
N ASP A 143 23.76 -18.05 27.08
CA ASP A 143 23.58 -19.43 26.68
C ASP A 143 24.26 -20.35 27.66
N ASP A 144 23.57 -21.43 28.04
CA ASP A 144 24.23 -22.57 28.66
C ASP A 144 24.59 -23.59 27.58
N ALA A 145 25.85 -23.58 27.16
CA ALA A 145 26.48 -24.55 26.26
C ALA A 145 25.77 -24.79 24.91
N GLY A 146 25.03 -23.82 24.36
CA GLY A 146 24.31 -23.98 23.09
C GLY A 146 22.87 -24.46 23.23
N HIS A 147 22.45 -24.83 24.45
CA HIS A 147 21.23 -25.59 24.68
C HIS A 147 20.05 -24.75 25.14
N THR A 148 20.30 -23.77 26.01
CA THR A 148 19.24 -23.02 26.70
C THR A 148 19.59 -21.55 26.80
N GLY A 149 18.74 -20.70 26.23
CA GLY A 149 18.84 -19.25 26.35
C GLY A 149 18.23 -18.72 27.64
N TYR A 150 18.93 -17.77 28.26
CA TYR A 150 18.54 -17.08 29.49
C TYR A 150 18.51 -15.57 29.30
N MET A 151 17.52 -14.91 29.87
CA MET A 151 17.54 -13.49 30.18
C MET A 151 18.41 -13.29 31.42
N GLN A 152 19.28 -12.28 31.38
CA GLN A 152 20.11 -11.90 32.52
C GLN A 152 19.61 -10.61 33.15
N PHE A 153 19.59 -10.55 34.49
CA PHE A 153 19.15 -9.38 35.25
C PHE A 153 20.31 -8.69 35.95
N SER A 154 20.05 -7.58 36.65
CA SER A 154 21.10 -6.70 37.18
C SER A 154 22.14 -7.41 38.06
N GLY A 155 21.74 -8.39 38.86
CA GLY A 155 22.64 -9.17 39.73
C GLY A 155 23.22 -10.43 39.09
N ALA A 156 22.99 -10.69 37.80
CA ALA A 156 23.46 -11.89 37.12
C ALA A 156 24.99 -11.98 37.16
N LYS A 157 25.52 -13.21 37.18
CA LYS A 157 26.96 -13.50 37.17
C LYS A 157 27.30 -14.38 35.96
N LYS A 158 28.48 -14.16 35.38
CA LYS A 158 28.95 -14.94 34.22
C LYS A 158 29.02 -16.43 34.56
N GLY A 159 28.42 -17.28 33.73
CA GLY A 159 28.40 -18.73 33.92
C GLY A 159 27.42 -19.23 34.99
N GLN A 160 26.63 -18.34 35.60
CA GLN A 160 25.58 -18.71 36.55
C GLN A 160 24.21 -18.69 35.86
N PHE A 161 23.59 -19.87 35.73
CA PHE A 161 22.30 -20.07 35.06
C PHE A 161 21.17 -20.46 36.03
N TRP A 162 21.35 -20.19 37.33
CA TRP A 162 20.39 -20.50 38.39
C TRP A 162 20.21 -19.31 39.35
N GLY A 163 19.10 -19.31 40.08
CA GLY A 163 18.74 -18.27 41.05
C GLY A 163 17.81 -17.20 40.46
N SER A 164 17.55 -16.14 41.23
CA SER A 164 16.56 -15.11 40.86
C SER A 164 17.06 -14.08 39.84
N GLN A 165 18.35 -14.08 39.52
CA GLN A 165 18.98 -13.09 38.63
C GLN A 165 19.11 -13.52 37.17
N VAL A 166 18.57 -14.70 36.84
CA VAL A 166 18.51 -15.22 35.48
C VAL A 166 17.19 -15.95 35.27
N LEU A 167 16.70 -15.99 34.04
CA LEU A 167 15.46 -16.68 33.70
C LEU A 167 15.52 -17.25 32.29
N GLU A 168 15.23 -18.54 32.14
CA GLU A 168 15.12 -19.18 30.84
C GLU A 168 14.04 -18.50 29.97
N LEU A 169 14.36 -18.22 28.71
CA LEU A 169 13.39 -17.61 27.78
C LEU A 169 12.14 -18.50 27.61
N LYS A 170 12.33 -19.83 27.62
CA LYS A 170 11.25 -20.81 27.53
C LYS A 170 10.27 -20.73 28.70
N SER A 171 10.69 -20.23 29.87
CA SER A 171 9.80 -20.07 31.03
C SER A 171 8.70 -19.05 30.77
N ILE A 172 9.02 -17.90 30.15
CA ILE A 172 8.01 -16.89 29.79
C ILE A 172 6.99 -17.47 28.82
N TYR A 173 7.45 -18.20 27.80
CA TYR A 173 6.56 -18.88 26.87
C TYR A 173 5.69 -19.94 27.58
N ALA A 174 6.27 -20.74 28.48
CA ALA A 174 5.54 -21.75 29.22
C ALA A 174 4.45 -21.11 30.12
N TRP A 175 4.76 -19.99 30.78
CA TRP A 175 3.80 -19.30 31.63
C TRP A 175 2.73 -18.56 30.82
N SER A 176 3.07 -18.04 29.64
CA SER A 176 2.10 -17.35 28.77
C SER A 176 0.97 -18.26 28.29
N LYS A 177 1.21 -19.59 28.22
CA LYS A 177 0.16 -20.61 27.97
C LYS A 177 -0.99 -20.56 28.97
N ASN A 178 -0.74 -20.12 30.19
CA ASN A 178 -1.75 -20.02 31.24
C ASN A 178 -2.56 -18.71 31.18
N LEU A 179 -2.15 -17.75 30.34
CA LEU A 179 -2.86 -16.49 30.13
C LEU A 179 -3.99 -16.65 29.11
N LYS A 180 -4.93 -17.56 29.39
CA LYS A 180 -6.00 -17.97 28.45
C LYS A 180 -6.92 -16.82 28.01
N LYS A 181 -7.09 -15.82 28.89
CA LYS A 181 -7.91 -14.63 28.62
C LYS A 181 -7.29 -13.70 27.56
N ALA A 182 -5.98 -13.83 27.32
CA ALA A 182 -5.29 -13.05 26.31
C ALA A 182 -5.42 -13.76 24.95
N SER A 183 -6.32 -13.25 24.09
CA SER A 183 -6.58 -13.80 22.75
C SER A 183 -5.37 -13.70 21.84
N HIS A 184 -4.57 -12.64 21.99
CA HIS A 184 -3.36 -12.44 21.20
C HIS A 184 -2.17 -12.18 22.10
N GLN A 185 -1.07 -12.90 21.87
CA GLN A 185 0.15 -12.81 22.67
C GLN A 185 1.37 -12.66 21.77
N LEU A 186 2.14 -11.59 21.97
CA LEU A 186 3.41 -11.35 21.28
C LEU A 186 4.54 -11.20 22.30
N LEU A 187 5.49 -12.13 22.27
CA LEU A 187 6.64 -12.14 23.18
C LEU A 187 7.91 -11.75 22.41
N ILE A 188 8.45 -10.57 22.69
CA ILE A 188 9.62 -10.01 22.01
C ILE A 188 10.82 -10.05 22.95
N PHE A 189 11.88 -10.70 22.51
CA PHE A 189 13.15 -10.79 23.24
C PHE A 189 14.25 -10.08 22.45
N ASP A 190 14.53 -8.84 22.83
CA ASP A 190 15.66 -8.05 22.35
C ASP A 190 16.92 -8.34 23.18
N CYS A 191 17.34 -9.60 23.12
CA CYS A 191 18.54 -10.10 23.76
C CYS A 191 19.12 -11.25 22.92
N CYS A 192 20.38 -11.62 23.19
CA CYS A 192 21.01 -12.78 22.56
C CYS A 192 20.26 -14.05 23.01
N ALA A 193 19.51 -14.69 22.11
CA ALA A 193 18.63 -15.81 22.40
C ALA A 193 19.14 -17.10 21.74
N SER A 194 20.04 -17.80 22.43
CA SER A 194 20.40 -19.18 22.11
C SER A 194 19.30 -20.17 22.45
N GLY A 195 19.36 -21.39 21.90
CA GLY A 195 18.66 -22.53 22.52
C GLY A 195 17.12 -22.56 22.43
N LEU A 196 16.49 -21.56 21.81
CA LEU A 196 15.13 -21.76 21.27
C LEU A 196 15.26 -22.64 20.01
N ALA A 197 15.30 -23.96 20.23
CA ALA A 197 15.14 -25.01 19.23
C ALA A 197 13.69 -24.99 18.72
N ILE A 198 13.35 -23.92 18.05
CA ILE A 198 12.01 -23.60 17.60
C ILE A 198 12.11 -23.40 16.09
N SER A 199 11.39 -24.23 15.32
CA SER A 199 11.36 -24.16 13.86
C SER A 199 10.85 -22.80 13.42
N ALA A 200 11.74 -21.96 12.92
CA ALA A 200 11.41 -20.62 12.43
C ALA A 200 10.59 -20.74 11.13
N LYS A 201 9.53 -19.93 11.01
CA LYS A 201 8.90 -19.68 9.71
C LYS A 201 9.65 -18.52 9.04
N SER A 202 9.92 -18.63 7.74
CA SER A 202 10.28 -17.47 6.92
C SER A 202 9.06 -16.53 6.86
N GLY A 203 9.29 -15.21 6.99
CA GLY A 203 8.23 -14.20 7.08
C GLY A 203 7.45 -13.98 5.77
N SER A 204 6.71 -14.98 5.32
CA SER A 204 5.84 -14.91 4.14
C SER A 204 4.54 -15.69 4.35
N GLU A 205 3.79 -15.39 5.41
CA GLU A 205 2.36 -15.66 5.42
C GLU A 205 1.65 -14.52 4.66
N ASP A 206 0.61 -14.87 3.90
CA ASP A 206 -0.25 -13.90 3.21
C ASP A 206 -0.82 -12.92 4.26
N CYS A 207 -0.49 -11.64 4.10
CA CYS A 207 -0.89 -10.61 5.04
C CYS A 207 -2.42 -10.58 5.23
N LYS A 208 -3.19 -10.80 4.15
CA LYS A 208 -4.65 -10.76 4.21
C LYS A 208 -5.19 -11.84 5.16
N SER A 209 -4.67 -13.06 5.04
CA SER A 209 -5.03 -14.18 5.92
C SER A 209 -4.67 -13.89 7.40
N ALA A 210 -3.50 -13.30 7.64
CA ALA A 210 -3.06 -12.95 8.99
C ALA A 210 -3.95 -11.88 9.64
N VAL A 211 -4.29 -10.82 8.90
CA VAL A 211 -5.17 -9.74 9.36
C VAL A 211 -6.59 -10.25 9.57
N LEU A 212 -7.17 -10.95 8.59
CA LEU A 212 -8.52 -11.49 8.72
C LEU A 212 -8.64 -12.55 9.82
N GLY A 213 -7.63 -13.40 10.00
CA GLY A 213 -7.60 -14.35 11.10
C GLY A 213 -7.67 -13.64 12.45
N ALA A 214 -6.89 -12.58 12.64
CA ALA A 214 -6.91 -11.78 13.85
C ALA A 214 -8.25 -11.05 14.06
N LEU A 215 -8.86 -10.54 13.00
CA LEU A 215 -10.17 -9.87 13.07
C LEU A 215 -11.36 -10.86 13.14
N SER A 216 -11.16 -12.14 12.82
CA SER A 216 -12.20 -13.19 12.93
C SER A 216 -12.24 -13.84 14.32
N GLY A 217 -11.48 -13.32 15.28
CA GLY A 217 -11.41 -13.87 16.64
C GLY A 217 -10.50 -15.09 16.78
N LYS A 218 -9.70 -15.45 15.76
CA LYS A 218 -8.68 -16.50 15.90
C LYS A 218 -7.58 -15.99 16.83
N THR A 219 -7.27 -16.76 17.86
CA THR A 219 -6.24 -16.39 18.83
C THR A 219 -4.83 -16.54 18.24
N SER A 220 -3.86 -15.81 18.80
CA SER A 220 -2.45 -15.86 18.37
C SER A 220 -1.48 -15.95 19.53
N ARG A 221 -0.38 -16.69 19.33
CA ARG A 221 0.80 -16.61 20.20
C ARG A 221 2.06 -16.69 19.34
N ALA A 222 2.88 -15.65 19.41
CA ALA A 222 4.14 -15.57 18.67
C ALA A 222 5.31 -15.13 19.57
N ILE A 223 6.50 -15.60 19.22
CA ILE A 223 7.78 -15.23 19.83
C ILE A 223 8.66 -14.62 18.75
N MET A 224 9.23 -13.45 19.02
CA MET A 224 10.20 -12.78 18.18
C MET A 224 11.50 -12.56 18.96
N THR A 225 12.65 -12.87 18.36
CA THR A 225 13.96 -12.72 19.02
C THR A 225 14.95 -11.97 18.15
N ALA A 226 15.82 -11.15 18.75
CA ALA A 226 16.81 -10.34 18.04
C ALA A 226 17.96 -11.14 17.39
N GLY A 227 18.36 -12.30 17.91
CA GLY A 227 19.45 -13.11 17.35
C GLY A 227 19.84 -14.33 18.20
N THR A 228 20.64 -15.27 17.65
CA THR A 228 21.08 -16.48 18.37
C THR A 228 22.47 -16.37 19.00
N ALA A 229 22.58 -16.87 20.24
CA ALA A 229 23.75 -17.33 21.02
C ALA A 229 25.13 -16.68 20.90
N ASN A 230 25.70 -16.59 19.70
CA ASN A 230 27.11 -16.23 19.51
C ASN A 230 27.32 -14.75 19.18
N GLN A 231 26.30 -13.92 19.32
CA GLN A 231 26.24 -12.61 18.69
C GLN A 231 25.88 -11.57 19.74
N LYS A 232 26.84 -10.74 20.14
CA LYS A 232 26.60 -9.61 21.05
C LYS A 232 25.54 -8.69 20.43
N THR A 233 24.50 -8.31 21.17
CA THR A 233 23.56 -7.26 20.75
C THR A 233 24.33 -5.94 20.59
N TYR A 234 24.24 -5.31 19.41
CA TYR A 234 25.03 -4.13 19.06
C TYR A 234 24.21 -2.84 19.10
N VAL A 235 24.84 -1.79 19.61
CA VAL A 235 24.30 -0.43 19.67
C VAL A 235 24.85 0.38 18.50
N LEU A 236 23.96 1.02 17.73
CA LEU A 236 24.35 2.03 16.73
C LEU A 236 24.69 3.36 17.44
N ARG A 237 25.87 3.91 17.17
CA ARG A 237 26.25 5.28 17.56
C ARG A 237 26.21 6.15 16.30
N ASP A 238 25.05 6.73 15.99
CA ASP A 238 24.97 7.77 14.96
C ASP A 238 25.36 9.13 15.57
N ARG A 239 26.00 9.97 14.75
CA ARG A 239 26.56 11.28 15.12
C ARG A 239 25.54 12.16 15.86
N GLY A 240 25.63 12.20 17.19
CA GLY A 240 24.95 13.17 18.05
C GLY A 240 23.71 12.68 18.82
N GLU A 241 23.19 11.48 18.58
CA GLU A 241 21.95 11.01 19.23
C GLU A 241 22.10 9.66 19.97
N ARG A 242 21.35 9.52 21.06
CA ARG A 242 21.37 8.40 22.01
C ARG A 242 21.18 7.07 21.28
N GLY A 243 22.09 6.11 21.48
CA GLY A 243 22.09 4.83 20.75
C GLY A 243 20.89 3.92 21.02
N TYR A 244 20.59 3.04 20.05
CA TYR A 244 19.45 2.12 20.03
C TYR A 244 19.94 0.68 19.91
N SER A 245 19.15 -0.29 20.37
CA SER A 245 19.27 -1.63 19.81
C SER A 245 18.86 -1.60 18.34
N ILE A 246 19.59 -2.34 17.51
CA ILE A 246 19.26 -2.42 16.08
C ILE A 246 17.92 -3.09 15.83
N PHE A 247 17.56 -4.06 16.67
CA PHE A 247 16.32 -4.80 16.54
C PHE A 247 15.12 -3.90 16.86
N THR A 248 15.18 -3.18 17.98
CA THR A 248 14.13 -2.24 18.38
C THR A 248 13.99 -1.11 17.37
N ARG A 249 15.11 -0.56 16.88
CA ARG A 249 15.08 0.42 15.79
C ARG A 249 14.41 -0.14 14.53
N ALA A 250 14.74 -1.37 14.12
CA ALA A 250 14.14 -2.01 12.95
C ALA A 250 12.64 -2.29 13.15
N PHE A 251 12.24 -2.72 14.35
CA PHE A 251 10.83 -2.93 14.72
C PHE A 251 10.05 -1.62 14.59
N LEU A 252 10.50 -0.54 15.25
CA LEU A 252 9.83 0.77 15.19
C LEU A 252 9.83 1.34 13.77
N ASN A 253 10.93 1.22 13.03
CA ASN A 253 11.02 1.70 11.65
C ASN A 253 10.10 0.93 10.69
N SER A 254 9.71 -0.30 11.01
CA SER A 254 8.80 -1.07 10.15
C SER A 254 7.46 -0.37 9.99
N PHE A 255 6.96 0.31 11.01
CA PHE A 255 5.67 1.00 10.99
C PHE A 255 5.64 2.21 10.06
N ARG A 256 6.80 2.86 9.85
CA ARG A 256 6.95 4.06 9.01
C ARG A 256 7.44 3.75 7.60
N ASN A 257 8.27 2.72 7.47
CA ASN A 257 9.05 2.46 6.25
C ASN A 257 8.68 1.16 5.54
N LEU A 258 7.76 0.35 6.09
CA LEU A 258 7.20 -0.74 5.31
C LEU A 258 6.50 -0.12 4.09
N PRO A 259 6.92 -0.48 2.85
CA PRO A 259 6.36 0.12 1.65
C PRO A 259 4.84 -0.03 1.69
N LYS A 260 4.14 1.03 1.29
CA LYS A 260 2.70 1.05 1.13
C LYS A 260 2.34 -0.13 0.24
N PRO A 261 1.65 -1.16 0.75
CA PRO A 261 1.55 -2.40 0.02
C PRO A 261 0.73 -2.16 -1.24
N SER A 262 1.22 -2.66 -2.38
CA SER A 262 0.40 -2.90 -3.56
C SER A 262 -0.76 -3.88 -3.25
N ASN A 263 -0.66 -4.61 -2.13
CA ASN A 263 -1.60 -5.61 -1.64
C ASN A 263 -2.20 -5.21 -0.27
N GLN A 264 -3.18 -4.30 -0.29
CA GLN A 264 -4.44 -4.30 0.51
C GLN A 264 -4.49 -4.52 2.04
N CYS A 265 -3.40 -4.72 2.76
CA CYS A 265 -3.50 -4.80 4.21
C CYS A 265 -3.50 -3.41 4.84
N THR A 266 -4.64 -3.04 5.43
CA THR A 266 -4.82 -1.79 6.17
C THR A 266 -4.18 -1.80 7.56
N MET A 267 -3.75 -2.98 8.00
CA MET A 267 -3.12 -3.25 9.29
C MET A 267 -1.80 -3.99 9.08
N LEU A 268 -0.90 -3.91 10.05
CA LEU A 268 0.40 -4.57 10.01
C LEU A 268 0.38 -5.85 10.83
N SER A 269 0.70 -6.97 10.18
CA SER A 269 0.88 -8.25 10.86
C SER A 269 2.30 -8.40 11.42
N THR A 270 2.44 -9.22 12.47
CA THR A 270 3.75 -9.61 12.99
C THR A 270 4.68 -10.22 11.95
N TYR A 271 4.15 -10.85 10.90
CA TYR A 271 4.94 -11.47 9.84
C TYR A 271 5.57 -10.43 8.90
N GLU A 272 4.84 -9.39 8.53
CA GLU A 272 5.36 -8.29 7.70
C GLU A 272 6.42 -7.48 8.47
N ILE A 273 6.11 -7.15 9.72
CA ILE A 273 7.05 -6.48 10.63
C ILE A 273 8.33 -7.29 10.72
N PHE A 274 8.22 -8.61 10.91
CA PHE A 274 9.39 -9.48 10.98
C PHE A 274 10.15 -9.55 9.65
N GLY A 275 9.46 -9.63 8.52
CA GLY A 275 10.09 -9.60 7.20
C GLY A 275 10.91 -8.32 6.97
N TYR A 276 10.43 -7.17 7.45
CA TYR A 276 11.20 -5.92 7.45
C TYR A 276 12.42 -5.99 8.37
N ILE A 277 12.24 -6.46 9.60
CA ILE A 277 13.33 -6.62 10.58
C ILE A 277 14.43 -7.52 10.00
N GLN A 278 14.07 -8.66 9.39
CA GLN A 278 15.03 -9.56 8.76
C GLN A 278 15.86 -8.85 7.69
N LYS A 279 15.23 -8.04 6.82
CA LYS A 279 15.93 -7.26 5.79
C LYS A 279 16.88 -6.22 6.40
N GLN A 280 16.41 -5.44 7.37
CA GLN A 280 17.22 -4.39 8.01
C GLN A 280 18.41 -4.97 8.77
N VAL A 281 18.18 -6.04 9.54
CA VAL A 281 19.24 -6.70 10.31
C VAL A 281 20.22 -7.42 9.39
N ALA A 282 19.78 -8.01 8.28
CA ALA A 282 20.66 -8.59 7.27
C ALA A 282 21.56 -7.53 6.60
N ASN A 283 20.99 -6.38 6.20
CA ASN A 283 21.77 -5.28 5.62
C ASN A 283 22.83 -4.74 6.59
N PHE A 284 22.47 -4.56 7.87
CA PHE A 284 23.44 -4.18 8.88
C PHE A 284 24.52 -5.25 9.09
N SER A 285 24.13 -6.52 9.09
CA SER A 285 25.04 -7.65 9.27
C SER A 285 26.13 -7.69 8.19
N VAL A 286 25.74 -7.49 6.93
CA VAL A 286 26.64 -7.39 5.77
C VAL A 286 27.58 -6.19 5.90
N ASN A 287 27.04 -5.01 6.24
CA ASN A 287 27.82 -3.77 6.27
C ASN A 287 28.79 -3.65 7.46
N ASN A 288 28.67 -4.52 8.47
CA ASN A 288 29.48 -4.44 9.70
C ASN A 288 30.26 -5.74 10.01
N ASP A 289 30.31 -6.68 9.06
CA ASP A 289 30.93 -8.02 9.18
C ASP A 289 30.52 -8.76 10.47
N ARG A 290 29.22 -8.73 10.77
CA ARG A 290 28.66 -9.28 12.01
C ARG A 290 27.41 -10.04 11.68
N ARG A 291 27.34 -11.32 12.05
CA ARG A 291 26.10 -12.08 11.88
C ARG A 291 25.13 -11.70 13.00
N VAL A 292 23.90 -11.31 12.67
CA VAL A 292 22.75 -11.25 13.57
C VAL A 292 21.57 -11.90 12.83
N THR A 293 20.93 -12.90 13.43
CA THR A 293 19.84 -13.64 12.75
C THR A 293 18.58 -13.65 13.60
N PRO A 294 17.68 -12.67 13.41
CA PRO A 294 16.44 -12.61 14.15
C PRO A 294 15.55 -13.80 13.78
N LYS A 295 14.72 -14.25 14.72
CA LYS A 295 13.80 -15.38 14.54
C LYS A 295 12.38 -14.99 14.94
N LEU A 296 11.41 -15.50 14.20
CA LEU A 296 10.00 -15.47 14.52
C LEU A 296 9.49 -16.90 14.58
N TRP A 297 8.70 -17.17 15.60
CA TRP A 297 7.96 -18.39 15.72
C TRP A 297 6.53 -18.12 16.15
N ALA A 298 5.60 -18.76 15.46
CA ALA A 298 4.19 -18.80 15.81
C ALA A 298 3.86 -20.17 16.40
N ASP A 299 3.13 -20.19 17.51
CA ASP A 299 2.64 -21.41 18.13
C ASP A 299 1.62 -22.09 17.19
N PRO A 300 1.89 -23.31 16.70
CA PRO A 300 1.07 -23.94 15.66
C PRO A 300 -0.36 -24.26 16.10
N GLN A 301 -0.66 -24.21 17.41
CA GLN A 301 -2.03 -24.34 17.92
C GLN A 301 -2.89 -23.11 17.63
N TYR A 302 -2.28 -22.01 17.20
CA TYR A 302 -2.92 -20.73 17.01
C TYR A 302 -2.84 -20.34 15.53
N GLU A 303 -4.00 -20.00 14.97
CA GLU A 303 -4.15 -19.67 13.55
C GLU A 303 -4.25 -18.15 13.28
N GLY A 304 -4.34 -17.33 14.32
CA GLY A 304 -4.37 -15.88 14.21
C GLY A 304 -2.97 -15.26 14.20
N ALA A 305 -2.91 -13.95 13.92
CA ALA A 305 -1.70 -13.14 14.05
C ALA A 305 -1.86 -12.07 15.14
N PHE A 306 -0.76 -11.48 15.61
CA PHE A 306 -0.81 -10.22 16.35
C PHE A 306 -0.71 -9.08 15.33
N ILE A 307 -1.66 -8.14 15.36
CA ILE A 307 -1.76 -7.05 14.38
C ILE A 307 -1.71 -5.68 15.04
N PHE A 308 -1.20 -4.71 14.29
CA PHE A 308 -1.07 -3.30 14.68
C PHE A 308 -1.78 -2.41 13.66
N THR A 309 -2.23 -1.23 14.09
CA THR A 309 -2.81 -0.22 13.21
C THR A 309 -1.71 0.44 12.37
N ARG A 310 -2.10 1.05 11.24
CA ARG A 310 -1.24 1.92 10.42
C ARG A 310 -1.80 3.36 10.40
N PRO A 311 -1.70 4.10 11.53
CA PRO A 311 -2.47 5.33 11.73
C PRO A 311 -2.04 6.52 10.87
N GLU A 312 -0.83 6.52 10.29
CA GLU A 312 -0.32 7.65 9.49
C GLU A 312 -0.80 7.65 8.02
N ASP A 313 -1.39 6.56 7.53
CA ASP A 313 -1.84 6.45 6.14
C ASP A 313 -3.34 6.83 5.98
N LYS A 314 -3.61 8.13 5.87
CA LYS A 314 -4.97 8.72 5.74
C LYS A 314 -5.73 8.36 4.44
N ASN A 315 -5.11 7.62 3.52
CA ASN A 315 -5.65 7.26 2.20
C ASN A 315 -5.93 5.76 2.07
N LEU A 316 -5.81 4.97 3.14
CA LEU A 316 -6.16 3.56 3.11
C LEU A 316 -7.68 3.38 3.24
N THR A 317 -8.23 2.43 2.50
CA THR A 317 -9.64 2.02 2.60
C THR A 317 -9.68 0.59 3.11
N LEU A 318 -10.50 0.32 4.14
CA LEU A 318 -10.74 -1.03 4.64
C LEU A 318 -11.32 -1.90 3.51
N SER A 319 -10.79 -3.11 3.35
CA SER A 319 -11.45 -4.12 2.52
C SER A 319 -12.80 -4.52 3.13
N LEU A 320 -13.70 -5.07 2.32
CA LEU A 320 -15.00 -5.56 2.81
C LEU A 320 -14.85 -6.62 3.90
N ASP A 321 -13.90 -7.55 3.71
CA ASP A 321 -13.64 -8.62 4.66
C ASP A 321 -13.17 -8.03 6.02
N GLU A 322 -12.33 -6.99 6.00
CA GLU A 322 -11.92 -6.28 7.21
C GLU A 322 -13.08 -5.50 7.83
N ALA A 323 -13.91 -4.84 7.01
CA ALA A 323 -15.07 -4.08 7.47
C ALA A 323 -16.14 -4.98 8.11
N GLU A 324 -16.40 -6.15 7.53
CA GLU A 324 -17.28 -7.18 8.10
C GLU A 324 -16.70 -7.72 9.41
N ALA A 325 -15.41 -8.06 9.43
CA ALA A 325 -14.75 -8.57 10.63
C ALA A 325 -14.69 -7.54 11.76
N LEU A 326 -14.66 -6.25 11.42
CA LEU A 326 -14.82 -5.13 12.36
C LEU A 326 -16.28 -4.81 12.72
N GLY A 327 -17.24 -5.51 12.12
CA GLY A 327 -18.68 -5.29 12.33
C GLY A 327 -19.15 -3.90 11.91
N ILE A 328 -18.44 -3.26 10.97
CA ILE A 328 -18.83 -1.99 10.34
C ILE A 328 -19.99 -2.22 9.37
N ILE A 329 -20.00 -3.39 8.72
CA ILE A 329 -21.08 -3.89 7.85
C ILE A 329 -21.56 -5.25 8.39
N SER A 330 -22.83 -5.62 8.20
CA SER A 330 -23.36 -6.92 8.67
C SER A 330 -23.22 -8.03 7.63
N LYS A 331 -23.27 -9.30 8.08
CA LYS A 331 -23.31 -10.47 7.18
C LYS A 331 -24.52 -10.53 6.25
N SER A 332 -25.62 -9.84 6.59
CA SER A 332 -26.79 -9.69 5.71
C SER A 332 -26.66 -8.50 4.74
N ASP A 333 -25.80 -7.54 5.07
CA ASP A 333 -25.33 -6.49 4.13
C ASP A 333 -24.21 -7.05 3.23
N HIS A 334 -23.65 -8.20 3.60
CA HIS A 334 -22.94 -9.06 2.68
C HIS A 334 -23.96 -9.51 1.63
N PRO A 335 -23.78 -9.14 0.35
CA PRO A 335 -24.79 -9.46 -0.63
C PRO A 335 -24.83 -10.97 -0.85
N LEU A 336 -25.82 -11.67 -0.29
CA LEU A 336 -26.24 -12.96 -0.81
C LEU A 336 -26.97 -12.67 -2.12
N ILE A 337 -26.22 -12.64 -3.22
CA ILE A 337 -26.77 -12.27 -4.52
C ILE A 337 -27.58 -13.42 -5.10
N SER A 338 -28.91 -13.29 -5.02
CA SER A 338 -29.78 -13.73 -6.10
C SER A 338 -29.56 -12.76 -7.27
N THR A 339 -29.05 -13.25 -8.41
CA THR A 339 -28.75 -12.47 -9.61
C THR A 339 -29.98 -11.84 -10.28
N ALA A 340 -31.19 -12.08 -9.76
CA ALA A 340 -32.46 -11.65 -10.36
C ALA A 340 -32.89 -10.22 -10.03
N GLN A 341 -32.24 -9.51 -9.10
CA GLN A 341 -32.66 -8.16 -8.64
C GLN A 341 -31.54 -7.11 -8.59
N ILE A 342 -30.45 -7.28 -9.36
CA ILE A 342 -29.37 -6.27 -9.40
C ILE A 342 -29.67 -5.25 -10.50
N SER A 343 -29.82 -3.98 -10.13
CA SER A 343 -29.91 -2.87 -11.07
C SER A 343 -28.57 -2.67 -11.78
N ILE A 344 -28.60 -2.57 -13.12
CA ILE A 344 -27.39 -2.51 -13.96
C ILE A 344 -27.31 -1.17 -14.68
N TYR A 345 -26.23 -0.42 -14.48
CA TYR A 345 -25.93 0.80 -15.25
C TYR A 345 -24.99 0.48 -16.42
N LYS A 346 -25.36 0.90 -17.64
CA LYS A 346 -24.62 0.59 -18.89
C LYS A 346 -24.32 1.80 -19.78
N GLU A 347 -24.90 2.96 -19.49
CA GLU A 347 -24.68 4.20 -20.23
C GLU A 347 -23.34 4.82 -19.83
N GLY A 348 -22.75 5.69 -20.66
CA GLY A 348 -21.51 6.39 -20.32
C GLY A 348 -21.72 7.35 -19.13
N ILE A 349 -20.69 7.50 -18.30
CA ILE A 349 -20.67 8.44 -17.17
C ILE A 349 -19.79 9.62 -17.58
N GLY A 350 -20.39 10.75 -17.95
CA GLY A 350 -19.65 11.94 -18.36
C GLY A 350 -19.29 12.83 -17.17
N ILE A 351 -18.01 13.23 -17.06
CA ILE A 351 -17.56 14.21 -16.06
C ILE A 351 -17.37 15.59 -16.69
N THR A 352 -16.78 15.63 -17.88
CA THR A 352 -16.47 16.86 -18.63
C THR A 352 -17.61 17.29 -19.55
N TYR A 353 -18.55 16.38 -19.82
CA TYR A 353 -19.82 16.64 -20.49
C TYR A 353 -20.92 16.03 -19.61
N PRO A 354 -21.93 16.80 -19.17
CA PRO A 354 -23.00 16.28 -18.32
C PRO A 354 -23.72 15.10 -18.99
N ASP A 355 -24.16 14.11 -18.20
CA ASP A 355 -24.98 13.00 -18.70
C ASP A 355 -26.49 13.24 -18.53
N ASP A 356 -26.87 14.50 -18.27
CA ASP A 356 -28.21 14.96 -17.87
C ASP A 356 -28.71 14.36 -16.55
N GLY A 357 -27.80 13.96 -15.64
CA GLY A 357 -28.15 13.44 -14.31
C GLY A 357 -28.52 11.97 -14.30
N LYS A 358 -28.32 11.24 -15.39
CA LYS A 358 -28.72 9.83 -15.53
C LYS A 358 -28.01 8.94 -14.54
N PHE A 359 -26.70 9.09 -14.38
CA PHE A 359 -25.96 8.29 -13.43
C PHE A 359 -26.35 8.64 -12.00
N ILE A 360 -26.52 9.93 -11.68
CA ILE A 360 -26.96 10.36 -10.35
C ILE A 360 -28.36 9.83 -10.00
N ASN A 361 -29.33 9.93 -10.91
CA ASN A 361 -30.67 9.40 -10.70
C ASN A 361 -30.63 7.89 -10.46
N PHE A 362 -29.83 7.15 -11.24
CA PHE A 362 -29.60 5.73 -11.02
C PHE A 362 -29.01 5.44 -9.63
N LEU A 363 -28.04 6.24 -9.16
CA LEU A 363 -27.48 6.07 -7.82
C LEU A 363 -28.51 6.36 -6.73
N ASP A 364 -29.29 7.44 -6.86
CA ASP A 364 -30.32 7.81 -5.88
C ASP A 364 -31.43 6.77 -5.75
N GLU A 365 -31.87 6.17 -6.85
CA GLU A 365 -32.85 5.07 -6.87
C GLU A 365 -32.32 3.78 -6.23
N ASN A 366 -31.00 3.63 -6.11
CA ASN A 366 -30.35 2.39 -5.68
C ASN A 366 -29.40 2.56 -4.48
N LEU A 367 -29.56 3.62 -3.69
CA LEU A 367 -28.74 3.87 -2.49
C LEU A 367 -28.86 2.72 -1.48
N GLY A 368 -27.72 2.27 -0.96
CA GLY A 368 -27.63 1.16 -0.01
C GLY A 368 -27.90 -0.23 -0.61
N SER A 369 -28.20 -0.30 -1.92
CA SER A 369 -28.37 -1.56 -2.64
C SER A 369 -27.12 -1.92 -3.45
N VAL A 370 -26.98 -3.21 -3.79
CA VAL A 370 -25.94 -3.64 -4.74
C VAL A 370 -26.38 -3.32 -6.16
N ILE A 371 -25.53 -2.59 -6.86
CA ILE A 371 -25.65 -2.25 -8.27
C ILE A 371 -24.54 -2.91 -9.06
N ARG A 372 -24.76 -3.16 -10.35
CA ARG A 372 -23.71 -3.56 -11.29
C ARG A 372 -23.45 -2.40 -12.25
N ILE A 373 -22.21 -1.93 -12.32
CA ILE A 373 -21.82 -0.90 -13.29
C ILE A 373 -21.05 -1.61 -14.40
N LEU A 374 -21.47 -1.38 -15.64
CA LEU A 374 -20.85 -1.86 -16.88
C LEU A 374 -20.70 -0.68 -17.84
N SER A 375 -19.93 0.32 -17.42
CA SER A 375 -19.89 1.64 -18.04
C SER A 375 -18.45 2.13 -18.28
N VAL A 376 -18.32 3.27 -18.94
CA VAL A 376 -17.08 4.03 -19.10
C VAL A 376 -17.27 5.41 -18.47
N LEU A 377 -16.35 5.79 -17.60
CA LEU A 377 -16.20 7.13 -17.07
C LEU A 377 -15.41 7.97 -18.08
N ASP A 378 -16.06 8.95 -18.69
CA ASP A 378 -15.46 9.85 -19.66
C ASP A 378 -15.09 11.19 -19.02
N MET A 379 -13.80 11.51 -19.09
CA MET A 379 -13.18 12.74 -18.60
C MET A 379 -12.40 13.44 -19.73
N SER A 380 -12.72 13.15 -20.99
CA SER A 380 -12.03 13.69 -22.16
C SER A 380 -12.29 15.19 -22.34
N LEU A 381 -11.31 15.92 -22.87
CA LEU A 381 -11.30 17.39 -23.03
C LEU A 381 -11.24 17.75 -24.52
N SER A 382 -12.20 18.53 -25.02
CA SER A 382 -12.20 18.97 -26.43
C SER A 382 -11.81 20.44 -26.65
N SER A 383 -11.43 21.21 -25.61
CA SER A 383 -11.09 22.64 -25.76
C SER A 383 -9.98 23.14 -24.83
N GLU A 384 -9.36 24.25 -25.20
CA GLU A 384 -8.28 24.92 -24.46
C GLU A 384 -8.76 25.50 -23.10
N GLU A 385 -10.05 25.85 -22.98
CA GLU A 385 -10.68 26.23 -21.70
C GLU A 385 -10.88 25.02 -20.77
N SER A 386 -11.10 23.83 -21.35
CA SER A 386 -11.25 22.57 -20.60
C SER A 386 -9.93 22.14 -19.93
N PHE A 387 -8.77 22.58 -20.46
CA PHE A 387 -7.46 22.27 -19.88
C PHE A 387 -7.24 22.97 -18.52
N LYS A 388 -7.68 24.23 -18.39
CA LYS A 388 -7.65 24.99 -17.12
C LYS A 388 -8.59 24.41 -16.07
N VAL A 389 -9.72 23.86 -16.53
CA VAL A 389 -10.73 23.21 -15.72
C VAL A 389 -10.27 21.82 -15.25
N ALA A 390 -9.62 21.04 -16.12
CA ALA A 390 -9.02 19.74 -15.79
C ALA A 390 -7.88 19.82 -14.77
N GLU A 391 -7.04 20.84 -14.86
CA GLU A 391 -5.99 21.12 -13.86
C GLU A 391 -6.61 21.50 -12.51
N SER A 392 -7.79 22.15 -12.50
CA SER A 392 -8.54 22.46 -11.27
C SER A 392 -9.30 21.26 -10.67
N PHE A 393 -9.60 20.22 -11.46
CA PHE A 393 -10.32 19.02 -11.02
C PHE A 393 -9.43 17.83 -10.63
N GLY A 394 -8.12 17.90 -10.91
CA GLY A 394 -7.18 16.86 -10.50
C GLY A 394 -7.41 15.51 -11.18
N ILE A 395 -7.72 15.50 -12.48
CA ILE A 395 -8.02 14.28 -13.26
C ILE A 395 -6.88 13.24 -13.16
N ASP A 396 -5.62 13.69 -13.27
CA ASP A 396 -4.45 12.82 -13.06
C ASP A 396 -4.39 12.26 -11.63
N ASN A 397 -4.79 13.07 -10.65
CA ASN A 397 -4.86 12.62 -9.25
C ASN A 397 -5.98 11.59 -9.07
N PHE A 398 -7.13 11.75 -9.73
CA PHE A 398 -8.23 10.78 -9.67
C PHE A 398 -7.86 9.46 -10.35
N ARG A 399 -7.12 9.48 -11.46
CA ARG A 399 -6.57 8.26 -12.08
C ARG A 399 -5.71 7.50 -11.08
N ASP A 400 -4.79 8.20 -10.43
CA ASP A 400 -3.81 7.58 -9.54
C ASP A 400 -4.40 7.25 -8.16
N ASN A 401 -5.49 7.93 -7.79
CA ASN A 401 -6.28 7.71 -6.59
C ASN A 401 -7.78 7.96 -6.87
N PRO A 402 -8.54 6.93 -7.29
CA PRO A 402 -9.97 7.07 -7.56
C PRO A 402 -10.82 7.41 -6.32
N GLY A 403 -10.22 7.38 -5.13
CA GLY A 403 -10.81 7.83 -3.87
C GLY A 403 -10.84 9.35 -3.70
N ILE A 404 -10.35 10.12 -4.68
CA ILE A 404 -10.52 11.57 -4.75
C ILE A 404 -11.95 11.89 -5.20
N GLN A 405 -12.52 12.96 -4.63
CA GLN A 405 -13.84 13.44 -5.04
C GLN A 405 -13.73 14.16 -6.39
N ILE A 406 -14.47 13.69 -7.38
CA ILE A 406 -14.62 14.36 -8.68
C ILE A 406 -16.02 14.96 -8.77
N PRO A 407 -16.16 16.20 -9.23
CA PRO A 407 -17.48 16.76 -9.47
C PRO A 407 -18.17 16.02 -10.62
N ILE A 408 -19.50 15.95 -10.56
CA ILE A 408 -20.33 15.39 -11.62
C ILE A 408 -21.56 16.28 -11.82
N ASP A 409 -22.02 16.39 -13.07
CA ASP A 409 -23.26 17.09 -13.43
C ASP A 409 -23.34 18.53 -12.89
N THR A 410 -22.22 19.26 -12.96
CA THR A 410 -22.07 20.64 -12.47
C THR A 410 -22.93 21.68 -13.20
N TYR A 411 -23.67 21.28 -14.23
CA TYR A 411 -24.56 22.11 -15.03
C TYR A 411 -26.05 21.83 -14.80
N ILE A 412 -26.40 20.91 -13.89
CA ILE A 412 -27.79 20.73 -13.45
C ILE A 412 -28.14 21.90 -12.52
N ASP A 413 -29.03 22.78 -12.97
CA ASP A 413 -29.44 24.01 -12.26
C ASP A 413 -30.45 23.68 -11.13
N ASP A 414 -30.01 22.89 -10.14
CA ASP A 414 -30.75 22.60 -8.90
C ASP A 414 -30.14 23.25 -7.65
N GLY A 415 -29.02 23.97 -7.83
CA GLY A 415 -28.31 24.68 -6.77
C GLY A 415 -27.53 23.78 -5.79
N VAL A 416 -27.34 22.49 -6.12
CA VAL A 416 -26.67 21.49 -5.26
C VAL A 416 -25.46 20.90 -5.98
N GLU A 417 -24.26 21.15 -5.46
CA GLU A 417 -23.02 20.59 -5.99
C GLU A 417 -22.94 19.08 -5.71
N LYS A 418 -22.61 18.28 -6.72
CA LYS A 418 -22.55 16.81 -6.61
C LYS A 418 -21.16 16.30 -6.95
N TYR A 419 -20.72 15.31 -6.18
CA TYR A 419 -19.40 14.69 -6.34
C TYR A 419 -19.49 13.17 -6.32
N LEU A 420 -18.64 12.51 -7.10
CA LEU A 420 -18.40 11.07 -7.03
C LEU A 420 -17.09 10.77 -6.32
N LYS A 421 -17.08 9.67 -5.58
CA LYS A 421 -15.88 9.07 -5.01
C LYS A 421 -15.94 7.56 -5.22
N PHE A 422 -14.99 7.00 -5.97
CA PHE A 422 -14.92 5.57 -6.22
C PHE A 422 -13.95 4.89 -5.25
N ASN A 423 -14.38 3.80 -4.63
CA ASN A 423 -13.53 2.97 -3.79
C ASN A 423 -13.47 1.57 -4.41
N PHE A 424 -12.53 1.37 -5.34
CA PHE A 424 -12.37 0.07 -5.99
C PHE A 424 -11.77 -0.98 -5.05
N LEU A 425 -12.19 -2.23 -5.23
CA LEU A 425 -11.61 -3.34 -4.51
C LEU A 425 -10.17 -3.48 -4.92
N ASN A 426 -9.39 -3.97 -3.99
CA ASN A 426 -8.03 -4.38 -4.27
C ASN A 426 -7.06 -3.28 -4.71
N GLY A 427 -7.43 -2.01 -4.52
CA GLY A 427 -6.67 -0.89 -5.07
C GLY A 427 -6.62 -0.94 -6.60
N ARG A 428 -7.62 -1.59 -7.22
CA ARG A 428 -7.76 -1.68 -8.67
C ARG A 428 -7.69 -0.27 -9.22
N LYS A 429 -6.56 0.01 -9.88
CA LYS A 429 -6.39 1.23 -10.64
C LYS A 429 -7.30 1.14 -11.86
N LEU A 430 -7.87 2.27 -12.22
CA LEU A 430 -8.49 2.39 -13.52
C LEU A 430 -7.39 2.19 -14.57
N PRO A 431 -7.62 1.38 -15.61
CA PRO A 431 -6.60 1.12 -16.61
C PRO A 431 -6.18 2.45 -17.27
N LEU A 432 -4.92 2.53 -17.65
CA LEU A 432 -4.35 3.72 -18.29
C LEU A 432 -5.14 4.04 -19.57
N SER A 433 -5.92 5.11 -19.53
CA SER A 433 -6.17 5.92 -20.72
C SER A 433 -4.85 6.64 -21.01
N GLY A 434 -3.92 5.93 -21.64
CA GLY A 434 -2.74 6.56 -22.19
C GLY A 434 -3.21 7.42 -23.35
N GLY A 435 -2.98 8.71 -23.23
CA GLY A 435 -3.39 9.71 -24.20
C GLY A 435 -2.79 11.05 -23.83
N GLY A 436 -1.57 11.35 -24.27
CA GLY A 436 -0.98 12.70 -24.19
C GLY A 436 -1.71 13.77 -25.03
N THR A 437 -3.02 13.57 -25.25
CA THR A 437 -3.85 14.22 -26.26
C THR A 437 -5.22 14.64 -25.71
N GLY A 438 -5.41 14.63 -24.38
CA GLY A 438 -6.63 15.13 -23.73
C GLY A 438 -7.83 14.18 -23.72
N VAL A 439 -7.72 12.93 -24.17
CA VAL A 439 -8.78 11.91 -24.06
C VAL A 439 -8.51 11.07 -22.81
N VAL A 440 -9.45 11.06 -21.87
CA VAL A 440 -9.31 10.37 -20.58
C VAL A 440 -10.58 9.57 -20.33
N GLN A 441 -10.56 8.28 -20.62
CA GLN A 441 -11.71 7.38 -20.43
C GLN A 441 -11.34 6.16 -19.57
N PHE A 442 -12.16 5.82 -18.60
CA PHE A 442 -11.91 4.72 -17.67
C PHE A 442 -13.08 3.72 -17.63
N PRO A 443 -12.88 2.43 -17.93
CA PRO A 443 -13.93 1.43 -17.79
C PRO A 443 -14.23 1.17 -16.30
N ILE A 444 -15.49 1.35 -15.93
CA ILE A 444 -16.04 1.05 -14.61
C ILE A 444 -16.90 -0.20 -14.75
N VAL A 445 -16.27 -1.35 -14.52
CA VAL A 445 -16.90 -2.67 -14.57
C VAL A 445 -16.79 -3.31 -13.19
N GLY A 446 -17.92 -3.70 -12.61
CA GLY A 446 -17.93 -4.34 -11.29
C GLY A 446 -19.30 -4.31 -10.63
N TYR A 447 -19.35 -4.86 -9.42
CA TYR A 447 -20.48 -4.70 -8.51
C TYR A 447 -20.11 -3.63 -7.50
N PHE A 448 -21.05 -2.75 -7.18
CA PHE A 448 -20.81 -1.62 -6.30
C PHE A 448 -21.97 -1.45 -5.33
N MET A 449 -21.70 -0.78 -4.23
CA MET A 449 -22.70 -0.26 -3.31
C MET A 449 -22.54 1.26 -3.23
N ALA A 450 -23.62 1.97 -3.55
CA ALA A 450 -23.66 3.43 -3.54
C ALA A 450 -24.19 3.93 -2.19
N THR A 451 -23.50 4.90 -1.61
CA THR A 451 -23.96 5.65 -0.42
C THR A 451 -23.79 7.14 -0.66
N LYS A 452 -24.48 8.00 0.10
CA LYS A 452 -24.30 9.46 -0.01
C LYS A 452 -24.08 10.13 1.34
N THR A 453 -23.24 11.16 1.35
CA THR A 453 -22.98 12.00 2.52
C THR A 453 -23.19 13.47 2.18
N HIS A 454 -23.66 14.25 3.14
CA HIS A 454 -23.79 15.71 3.03
C HIS A 454 -22.57 16.37 3.68
N HIS A 455 -21.95 17.34 2.99
CA HIS A 455 -20.90 18.16 3.58
C HIS A 455 -21.49 19.39 4.29
N GLY A 456 -20.66 20.14 5.04
CA GLY A 456 -21.08 21.35 5.78
C GLY A 456 -21.58 22.55 4.95
N GLY A 457 -21.92 22.33 3.66
CA GLY A 457 -22.50 23.27 2.69
C GLY A 457 -23.49 22.54 1.75
N PRO A 458 -24.02 23.15 0.68
CA PRO A 458 -25.05 22.54 -0.20
C PRO A 458 -24.51 21.43 -1.14
N GLY A 459 -23.50 20.66 -0.71
CA GLY A 459 -22.84 19.65 -1.54
C GLY A 459 -23.13 18.21 -1.10
N ILE A 460 -23.37 17.33 -2.08
CA ILE A 460 -23.61 15.88 -1.89
C ILE A 460 -22.44 15.09 -2.48
N VAL A 461 -21.91 14.12 -1.71
CA VAL A 461 -20.91 13.17 -2.22
C VAL A 461 -21.49 11.77 -2.28
N TYR A 462 -21.46 11.16 -3.47
CA TYR A 462 -21.81 9.77 -3.71
C TYR A 462 -20.54 8.91 -3.60
N HIS A 463 -20.51 8.00 -2.63
CA HIS A 463 -19.44 7.02 -2.46
C HIS A 463 -19.84 5.71 -3.13
N ILE A 464 -19.09 5.33 -4.16
CA ILE A 464 -19.33 4.16 -5.01
C ILE A 464 -18.27 3.11 -4.63
N ASN A 465 -18.66 2.19 -3.75
CA ASN A 465 -17.75 1.20 -3.18
C ASN A 465 -17.85 -0.10 -3.97
N GLU A 466 -16.77 -0.53 -4.63
CA GLU A 466 -16.74 -1.81 -5.32
C GLU A 466 -16.84 -2.95 -4.31
N ILE A 467 -17.57 -4.00 -4.68
CA ILE A 467 -17.78 -5.18 -3.86
C ILE A 467 -17.56 -6.46 -4.66
N ASN A 468 -17.18 -7.54 -3.97
CA ASN A 468 -17.07 -8.87 -4.56
C ASN A 468 -18.21 -9.72 -4.01
N PRO A 469 -19.29 -9.90 -4.78
CA PRO A 469 -20.49 -10.55 -4.27
C PRO A 469 -20.38 -12.06 -4.06
N LEU A 470 -19.29 -12.70 -4.50
CA LEU A 470 -19.18 -14.17 -4.55
C LEU A 470 -18.08 -14.75 -3.64
N ALA A 471 -17.50 -13.96 -2.72
CA ALA A 471 -16.40 -14.42 -1.87
C ALA A 471 -16.77 -15.55 -0.87
N ASN A 472 -18.06 -15.89 -0.72
CA ASN A 472 -18.53 -16.85 0.30
C ASN A 472 -19.38 -18.04 -0.23
N SER A 473 -19.51 -18.28 -1.54
CA SER A 473 -20.20 -19.49 -2.05
C SER A 473 -19.25 -20.69 -2.15
N LYS A 474 -19.59 -21.80 -1.48
CA LYS A 474 -18.89 -23.11 -1.58
C LYS A 474 -18.91 -23.74 -2.98
N GLU A 475 -19.63 -23.13 -3.92
CA GLU A 475 -19.49 -23.39 -5.35
C GLU A 475 -18.66 -22.26 -5.94
N SER A 476 -17.37 -22.51 -6.10
CA SER A 476 -16.51 -21.72 -6.98
C SER A 476 -16.91 -22.03 -8.42
N ILE A 477 -18.00 -21.42 -8.91
CA ILE A 477 -18.21 -21.28 -10.35
C ILE A 477 -17.17 -20.27 -10.81
N SER A 478 -16.28 -20.66 -11.71
CA SER A 478 -15.22 -19.79 -12.24
C SER A 478 -15.84 -18.60 -12.98
N PHE A 479 -16.00 -17.47 -12.30
CA PHE A 479 -16.30 -16.20 -12.93
C PHE A 479 -14.98 -15.61 -13.45
N ASP A 480 -14.65 -15.94 -14.71
CA ASP A 480 -13.55 -15.31 -15.44
C ASP A 480 -13.89 -13.83 -15.68
N GLN A 481 -13.53 -12.96 -14.74
CA GLN A 481 -13.48 -11.51 -14.97
C GLN A 481 -12.66 -11.21 -16.24
N HIS A 482 -11.63 -11.99 -16.51
CA HIS A 482 -10.84 -11.92 -17.74
C HIS A 482 -11.63 -12.22 -19.03
N LYS A 483 -12.70 -13.03 -19.02
CA LYS A 483 -13.55 -13.29 -20.21
C LYS A 483 -14.59 -12.21 -20.47
N GLU A 484 -15.08 -11.54 -19.43
CA GLU A 484 -15.97 -10.38 -19.61
C GLU A 484 -15.17 -9.11 -19.89
N ILE A 485 -14.00 -8.94 -19.25
CA ILE A 485 -13.02 -7.93 -19.61
C ILE A 485 -12.54 -8.15 -21.04
N SER A 486 -12.27 -9.38 -21.50
CA SER A 486 -11.91 -9.65 -22.91
C SER A 486 -13.08 -9.45 -23.88
N LYS A 487 -14.32 -9.71 -23.48
CA LYS A 487 -15.50 -9.30 -24.28
C LYS A 487 -15.68 -7.78 -24.33
N LEU A 488 -15.25 -7.04 -23.30
CA LEU A 488 -15.12 -5.57 -23.35
C LEU A 488 -13.83 -5.11 -24.07
N ASP A 489 -12.77 -5.92 -24.12
CA ASP A 489 -11.52 -5.62 -24.85
C ASP A 489 -11.74 -5.72 -26.36
N SER A 490 -12.70 -6.55 -26.78
CA SER A 490 -13.29 -6.45 -28.12
C SER A 490 -13.98 -5.10 -28.40
N LYS A 491 -14.26 -4.29 -27.37
CA LYS A 491 -14.70 -2.88 -27.46
C LYS A 491 -13.57 -1.84 -27.30
N ASN A 492 -12.34 -2.23 -26.95
CA ASN A 492 -11.16 -1.35 -26.99
C ASN A 492 -10.59 -1.20 -28.41
N ARG A 493 -11.19 -1.88 -29.39
CA ARG A 493 -10.88 -1.63 -30.80
C ARG A 493 -11.15 -0.17 -31.11
N ARG A 494 -10.14 0.56 -31.59
CA ARG A 494 -10.38 1.88 -32.14
C ARG A 494 -11.21 1.74 -33.41
N ILE A 495 -12.43 2.24 -33.35
CA ILE A 495 -13.32 2.30 -34.51
C ILE A 495 -13.15 3.66 -35.16
N TRP A 496 -12.92 3.67 -36.47
CA TRP A 496 -12.73 4.89 -37.24
C TRP A 496 -13.90 5.88 -37.11
N SER A 497 -15.14 5.38 -37.07
CA SER A 497 -16.35 6.19 -36.90
C SER A 497 -16.51 6.83 -35.51
N ASN A 498 -15.56 6.60 -34.58
CA ASN A 498 -15.54 7.23 -33.28
C ASN A 498 -14.69 8.53 -33.34
N PRO A 499 -15.29 9.73 -33.22
CA PRO A 499 -14.60 10.99 -33.44
C PRO A 499 -13.31 11.20 -32.60
N PRO A 500 -13.25 10.84 -31.30
CA PRO A 500 -12.02 10.80 -30.53
C PRO A 500 -10.87 9.99 -31.13
N HIS A 501 -11.14 8.85 -31.77
CA HIS A 501 -10.10 8.00 -32.34
C HIS A 501 -9.54 8.59 -33.64
N PHE A 502 -10.41 9.23 -34.43
CA PHE A 502 -10.04 10.00 -35.61
C PHE A 502 -9.15 11.21 -35.25
N LEU A 503 -9.54 11.96 -34.21
CA LEU A 503 -8.79 13.14 -33.75
C LEU A 503 -7.35 12.80 -33.31
N PHE A 504 -7.13 11.61 -32.76
CA PHE A 504 -5.79 11.15 -32.42
C PHE A 504 -4.89 11.05 -33.66
N ILE A 505 -5.33 10.35 -34.72
CA ILE A 505 -4.56 10.18 -35.95
C ILE A 505 -4.31 11.54 -36.60
N GLU A 506 -5.33 12.40 -36.71
CA GLU A 506 -5.21 13.75 -37.25
C GLU A 506 -4.18 14.62 -36.51
N SER A 507 -4.03 14.42 -35.19
CA SER A 507 -3.15 15.23 -34.35
C SER A 507 -1.70 14.72 -34.28
N LEU A 508 -1.43 13.49 -34.74
CA LEU A 508 -0.09 12.88 -34.69
C LEU A 508 1.03 13.76 -35.30
N PRO A 509 0.84 14.43 -36.46
CA PRO A 509 1.86 15.33 -37.00
C PRO A 509 2.22 16.49 -36.05
N ALA A 510 1.24 17.08 -35.36
CA ALA A 510 1.48 18.16 -34.41
C ALA A 510 2.20 17.68 -33.14
N PHE A 511 1.85 16.49 -32.65
CA PHE A 511 2.56 15.88 -31.52
C PHE A 511 3.99 15.53 -31.88
N ARG A 512 4.22 14.97 -33.07
CA ARG A 512 5.56 14.71 -33.61
C ARG A 512 6.38 15.98 -33.63
N GLN A 513 5.85 17.08 -34.14
CA GLN A 513 6.55 18.37 -34.17
C GLN A 513 6.98 18.83 -32.77
N THR A 514 6.10 18.66 -31.78
CA THR A 514 6.39 19.02 -30.38
C THR A 514 7.49 18.12 -29.80
N ALA A 515 7.42 16.82 -30.04
CA ALA A 515 8.45 15.87 -29.60
C ALA A 515 9.82 16.18 -30.22
N TYR A 516 9.87 16.52 -31.52
CA TYR A 516 11.10 16.96 -32.18
C TYR A 516 11.65 18.26 -31.59
N LYS A 517 10.80 19.25 -31.32
CA LYS A 517 11.22 20.51 -30.68
C LYS A 517 11.87 20.28 -29.32
N GLU A 518 11.35 19.35 -28.52
CA GLU A 518 11.95 18.96 -27.25
C GLU A 518 13.26 18.18 -27.45
N ALA A 519 13.31 17.23 -28.40
CA ALA A 519 14.51 16.47 -28.72
C ALA A 519 15.67 17.36 -29.19
N HIS A 520 15.39 18.43 -29.96
CA HIS A 520 16.39 19.43 -30.36
C HIS A 520 17.11 20.07 -29.17
N LYS A 521 16.44 20.29 -28.04
CA LYS A 521 17.09 20.82 -26.82
C LYS A 521 18.21 19.91 -26.32
N GLY A 522 18.14 18.60 -26.60
CA GLY A 522 19.18 17.64 -26.30
C GLY A 522 20.18 17.47 -27.45
N TRP A 523 19.71 17.35 -28.70
CA TRP A 523 20.55 17.18 -29.88
C TRP A 523 21.50 18.35 -30.13
N ASP A 524 21.00 19.58 -30.01
CA ASP A 524 21.75 20.81 -30.29
C ASP A 524 22.85 21.07 -29.27
N THR A 525 22.89 20.31 -28.16
CA THR A 525 23.96 20.42 -27.16
C THR A 525 25.30 19.85 -27.63
N GLY A 526 25.30 18.95 -28.63
CA GLY A 526 26.49 18.22 -29.07
C GLY A 526 27.07 17.26 -28.01
N VAL A 527 26.43 17.12 -26.84
CA VAL A 527 26.86 16.23 -25.77
C VAL A 527 26.22 14.86 -25.96
N THR A 528 27.03 13.85 -26.28
CA THR A 528 26.58 12.49 -26.65
C THR A 528 25.55 11.89 -25.70
N ALA A 529 25.71 12.06 -24.38
CA ALA A 529 24.74 11.56 -23.40
C ALA A 529 23.36 12.24 -23.51
N LYS A 530 23.34 13.55 -23.75
CA LYS A 530 22.08 14.31 -23.95
C LYS A 530 21.45 14.01 -25.30
N MET A 531 22.26 13.80 -26.33
CA MET A 531 21.79 13.39 -27.65
C MET A 531 21.15 12.00 -27.61
N ASN A 532 21.76 11.05 -26.89
CA ASN A 532 21.20 9.72 -26.70
C ASN A 532 19.91 9.75 -25.87
N GLN A 533 19.84 10.58 -24.83
CA GLN A 533 18.60 10.77 -24.07
C GLN A 533 17.47 11.31 -24.95
N ALA A 534 17.74 12.35 -25.75
CA ALA A 534 16.78 12.91 -26.70
C ALA A 534 16.30 11.88 -27.75
N ASN A 535 17.20 11.01 -28.22
CA ASN A 535 16.82 9.89 -29.09
C ASN A 535 15.84 8.94 -28.39
N HIS A 536 16.12 8.55 -27.15
CA HIS A 536 15.24 7.64 -26.39
C HIS A 536 13.89 8.27 -26.10
N ASP A 537 13.84 9.55 -25.76
CA ASP A 537 12.58 10.26 -25.48
C ASP A 537 11.67 10.30 -26.73
N LEU A 538 12.25 10.53 -27.91
CA LEU A 538 11.50 10.51 -29.17
C LEU A 538 11.09 9.08 -29.57
N ILE A 539 11.94 8.07 -29.36
CA ILE A 539 11.60 6.66 -29.58
C ILE A 539 10.41 6.23 -28.71
N ASN A 540 10.38 6.64 -27.44
CA ASN A 540 9.25 6.34 -26.54
C ASN A 540 7.94 6.97 -27.04
N PHE A 541 7.99 8.20 -27.56
CA PHE A 541 6.82 8.85 -28.19
C PHE A 541 6.33 8.08 -29.41
N LEU A 542 7.25 7.63 -30.28
CA LEU A 542 6.90 6.87 -31.48
C LEU A 542 6.37 5.48 -31.14
N GLU A 543 6.96 4.78 -30.17
CA GLU A 543 6.49 3.48 -29.68
C GLU A 543 5.05 3.58 -29.18
N TYR A 544 4.79 4.58 -28.34
CA TYR A 544 3.46 4.88 -27.84
C TYR A 544 2.47 5.18 -28.99
N SER A 545 2.88 6.00 -29.96
CA SER A 545 2.04 6.35 -31.11
C SER A 545 1.68 5.11 -31.94
N TRP A 546 2.63 4.22 -32.15
CA TRP A 546 2.42 2.98 -32.89
C TRP A 546 1.53 1.99 -32.13
N LEU A 547 1.68 1.87 -30.81
CA LEU A 547 0.79 1.06 -29.98
C LEU A 547 -0.67 1.53 -30.07
N ARG A 548 -0.91 2.85 -30.11
CA ARG A 548 -2.27 3.39 -30.29
C ARG A 548 -2.84 3.16 -31.68
N LEU A 549 -1.99 3.10 -32.70
CA LEU A 549 -2.41 2.69 -34.04
C LEU A 549 -2.71 1.19 -34.11
N ALA A 550 -1.97 0.37 -33.36
CA ALA A 550 -2.22 -1.07 -33.28
C ALA A 550 -3.61 -1.42 -32.73
N GLU A 551 -4.22 -0.53 -31.92
CA GLU A 551 -5.60 -0.67 -31.40
C GLU A 551 -6.69 -0.61 -32.49
N PHE A 552 -6.37 -0.17 -33.72
CA PHE A 552 -7.31 -0.25 -34.86
C PHE A 552 -7.36 -1.65 -35.49
N TYR A 553 -6.39 -2.51 -35.17
CA TYR A 553 -6.31 -3.87 -35.70
C TYR A 553 -7.00 -4.87 -34.76
N PRO A 554 -7.42 -6.04 -35.27
CA PRO A 554 -8.00 -7.10 -34.43
C PRO A 554 -7.04 -7.59 -33.34
N GLU A 555 -7.58 -8.13 -32.25
CA GLU A 555 -6.81 -8.85 -31.24
C GLU A 555 -5.96 -9.96 -31.90
N ASN A 556 -4.72 -10.12 -31.43
CA ASN A 556 -3.71 -11.06 -31.96
C ASN A 556 -3.24 -10.78 -33.39
N HIS A 557 -3.58 -9.64 -34.02
CA HIS A 557 -3.07 -9.27 -35.35
C HIS A 557 -1.53 -9.25 -35.40
N PHE A 558 -0.90 -8.83 -34.30
CA PHE A 558 0.55 -8.76 -34.15
C PHE A 558 1.18 -10.01 -33.51
N GLY A 559 0.46 -11.14 -33.51
CA GLY A 559 0.90 -12.39 -32.90
C GLY A 559 0.28 -12.65 -31.52
N GLU A 560 0.53 -13.85 -30.99
CA GLU A 560 -0.08 -14.35 -29.74
C GLU A 560 0.34 -13.54 -28.50
N GLU A 561 1.51 -12.90 -28.55
CA GLU A 561 2.01 -12.06 -27.46
C GLU A 561 1.53 -10.59 -27.55
N GLY A 562 0.75 -10.25 -28.58
CA GLY A 562 0.14 -8.93 -28.75
C GLY A 562 1.05 -7.85 -29.33
N ALA A 563 0.47 -6.67 -29.56
CA ALA A 563 1.15 -5.55 -30.22
C ALA A 563 2.32 -4.97 -29.40
N GLU A 564 2.21 -5.00 -28.06
CA GLU A 564 3.27 -4.55 -27.16
C GLU A 564 4.54 -5.39 -27.31
N SER A 565 4.41 -6.72 -27.27
CA SER A 565 5.55 -7.63 -27.48
C SER A 565 6.13 -7.49 -28.88
N TYR A 566 5.27 -7.38 -29.91
CA TYR A 566 5.71 -7.23 -31.30
C TYR A 566 6.50 -5.94 -31.54
N ILE A 567 5.95 -4.79 -31.12
CA ILE A 567 6.58 -3.47 -31.32
C ILE A 567 7.87 -3.36 -30.50
N SER A 568 7.87 -3.83 -29.25
CA SER A 568 9.08 -3.86 -28.42
C SER A 568 10.18 -4.73 -29.05
N SER A 569 9.80 -5.91 -29.56
CA SER A 569 10.71 -6.81 -30.28
C SER A 569 11.25 -6.17 -31.56
N PHE A 570 10.40 -5.45 -32.31
CA PHE A 570 10.82 -4.70 -33.49
C PHE A 570 11.87 -3.64 -33.13
N ILE A 571 11.61 -2.77 -32.15
CA ILE A 571 12.53 -1.71 -31.72
C ILE A 571 13.88 -2.32 -31.32
N LYS A 572 13.86 -3.36 -30.49
CA LYS A 572 15.08 -4.09 -30.08
C LYS A 572 15.84 -4.65 -31.28
N SER A 573 15.13 -5.18 -32.27
CA SER A 573 15.75 -5.71 -33.50
C SER A 573 16.39 -4.61 -34.35
N ARG A 574 15.78 -3.42 -34.43
CA ARG A 574 16.31 -2.26 -35.17
C ARG A 574 17.55 -1.69 -34.51
N PHE A 575 17.55 -1.57 -33.18
CA PHE A 575 18.77 -1.24 -32.43
C PHE A 575 19.90 -2.22 -32.73
N ASN A 576 19.64 -3.53 -32.71
CA ASN A 576 20.65 -4.56 -33.01
C ASN A 576 21.17 -4.47 -34.45
N TYR A 577 20.26 -4.30 -35.42
CA TYR A 577 20.61 -4.18 -36.83
C TYR A 577 21.48 -2.95 -37.10
N HIS A 578 21.06 -1.76 -36.65
CA HIS A 578 21.79 -0.52 -36.89
C HIS A 578 23.13 -0.50 -36.15
N TRP A 579 23.19 -1.07 -34.95
CA TRP A 579 24.45 -1.21 -34.24
C TRP A 579 25.46 -2.01 -35.06
N LYS A 580 25.06 -3.17 -35.60
CA LYS A 580 25.90 -3.98 -36.49
C LYS A 580 26.24 -3.27 -37.80
N LYS A 581 25.32 -2.50 -38.38
CA LYS A 581 25.55 -1.69 -39.59
C LYS A 581 26.68 -0.68 -39.38
N PHE A 582 26.75 -0.03 -38.21
CA PHE A 582 27.78 0.96 -37.89
C PHE A 582 29.10 0.36 -37.37
N GLU A 583 29.10 -0.89 -36.91
CA GLU A 583 30.32 -1.60 -36.46
C GLU A 583 31.29 -1.95 -37.62
N VAL A 584 30.85 -1.91 -38.88
CA VAL A 584 31.69 -2.19 -40.05
C VAL A 584 32.57 -0.97 -40.40
N GLY A 585 33.53 -0.64 -39.53
CA GLY A 585 34.60 0.32 -39.86
C GLY A 585 35.01 1.32 -38.78
N VAL A 586 34.35 1.36 -37.61
CA VAL A 586 34.72 2.25 -36.50
C VAL A 586 34.63 1.51 -35.16
N ASN A 587 35.70 1.54 -34.37
CA ASN A 587 35.70 0.96 -33.02
C ASN A 587 34.80 1.78 -32.08
N GLY A 588 33.55 1.33 -31.89
CA GLY A 588 32.84 1.29 -30.59
C GLY A 588 32.79 2.56 -29.73
N GLY A 589 32.71 3.76 -30.30
CA GLY A 589 32.56 5.00 -29.54
C GLY A 589 31.11 5.33 -29.17
N THR A 590 30.90 6.15 -28.14
CA THR A 590 29.55 6.62 -27.72
C THR A 590 28.75 7.33 -28.83
N ILE A 591 29.43 7.82 -29.87
CA ILE A 591 28.82 8.46 -31.06
C ILE A 591 27.98 7.48 -31.90
N ILE A 592 28.33 6.18 -31.90
CA ILE A 592 27.57 5.14 -32.60
C ILE A 592 26.16 5.04 -32.01
N GLY A 593 26.02 5.13 -30.68
CA GLY A 593 24.70 5.11 -30.03
C GLY A 593 23.79 6.25 -30.49
N THR A 594 24.36 7.42 -30.80
CA THR A 594 23.59 8.56 -31.31
C THR A 594 23.11 8.33 -32.74
N MET A 595 23.97 7.78 -33.61
CA MET A 595 23.62 7.44 -34.99
C MET A 595 22.59 6.30 -35.06
N VAL A 596 22.78 5.27 -34.23
CA VAL A 596 21.82 4.15 -34.07
C VAL A 596 20.46 4.67 -33.64
N GLY A 597 20.40 5.56 -32.64
CA GLY A 597 19.13 6.14 -32.20
C GLY A 597 18.40 6.90 -33.30
N GLY A 598 19.13 7.70 -34.09
CA GLY A 598 18.56 8.40 -35.25
C GLY A 598 18.00 7.47 -36.33
N ASP A 599 18.73 6.39 -36.65
CA ASP A 599 18.27 5.40 -37.63
C ASP A 599 17.05 4.60 -37.12
N VAL A 600 16.98 4.29 -35.81
CA VAL A 600 15.80 3.64 -35.20
C VAL A 600 14.57 4.56 -35.24
N ILE A 601 14.75 5.86 -34.94
CA ILE A 601 13.68 6.86 -35.06
C ILE A 601 13.12 6.84 -36.48
N SER A 602 13.97 6.91 -37.50
CA SER A 602 13.55 6.90 -38.90
C SER A 602 12.72 5.66 -39.25
N ASP A 603 13.13 4.47 -38.78
CA ASP A 603 12.35 3.25 -39.04
C ASP A 603 10.96 3.31 -38.39
N MET A 604 10.88 3.80 -37.15
CA MET A 604 9.61 3.87 -36.42
C MET A 604 8.65 4.89 -37.05
N GLU A 605 9.18 6.01 -37.55
CA GLU A 605 8.38 6.99 -38.28
C GLU A 605 7.79 6.42 -39.57
N GLU A 606 8.54 5.57 -40.27
CA GLU A 606 8.06 4.85 -41.45
C GLU A 606 6.98 3.83 -41.06
N MET A 607 7.17 3.07 -39.99
CA MET A 607 6.16 2.11 -39.52
C MET A 607 4.85 2.77 -39.09
N ILE A 608 4.92 3.95 -38.46
CA ILE A 608 3.73 4.76 -38.14
C ILE A 608 3.06 5.28 -39.41
N LEU A 609 3.83 5.79 -40.37
CA LEU A 609 3.32 6.25 -41.65
C LEU A 609 2.56 5.12 -42.38
N ASP A 610 3.15 3.92 -42.44
CA ASP A 610 2.57 2.76 -43.08
C ASP A 610 1.32 2.26 -42.34
N SER A 611 1.33 2.30 -41.01
CA SER A 611 0.17 1.93 -40.20
C SER A 611 -1.00 2.90 -40.43
N VAL A 612 -0.75 4.22 -40.45
CA VAL A 612 -1.77 5.22 -40.76
C VAL A 612 -2.29 5.06 -42.18
N PHE A 613 -1.39 4.80 -43.15
CA PHE A 613 -1.80 4.50 -44.52
C PHE A 613 -2.75 3.32 -44.56
N ALA A 614 -2.35 2.17 -44.00
CA ALA A 614 -3.15 0.95 -43.99
C ALA A 614 -4.50 1.12 -43.30
N ILE A 615 -4.54 1.83 -42.17
CA ILE A 615 -5.80 2.17 -41.48
C ILE A 615 -6.68 3.04 -42.38
N SER A 616 -6.09 4.00 -43.10
CA SER A 616 -6.82 4.94 -43.95
C SER A 616 -7.30 4.35 -45.29
N MET A 617 -6.80 3.19 -45.72
CA MET A 617 -7.15 2.60 -47.02
C MET A 617 -8.63 2.22 -47.15
N ASN A 618 -9.34 2.03 -46.02
CA ASN A 618 -10.75 1.66 -46.01
C ASN A 618 -11.70 2.85 -45.99
N LEU A 619 -11.21 4.06 -46.27
CA LEU A 619 -11.96 5.32 -46.11
C LEU A 619 -12.19 6.04 -47.43
N GLU A 620 -13.31 6.75 -47.50
CA GLU A 620 -13.53 7.68 -48.60
C GLU A 620 -12.60 8.90 -48.44
N LYS A 621 -12.02 9.40 -49.54
CA LYS A 621 -11.11 10.57 -49.54
C LYS A 621 -11.69 11.84 -48.88
N LYS A 622 -13.01 11.92 -48.71
CA LYS A 622 -13.70 13.04 -48.05
C LYS A 622 -13.61 12.99 -46.52
N GLU A 623 -13.28 11.84 -45.95
CA GLU A 623 -13.21 11.63 -44.50
C GLU A 623 -11.79 11.77 -43.95
N PHE A 624 -10.76 11.52 -44.76
CA PHE A 624 -9.36 11.66 -44.39
C PHE A 624 -8.46 11.82 -45.62
N ASP A 625 -7.69 12.91 -45.68
CA ASP A 625 -6.70 13.12 -46.73
C ASP A 625 -5.33 12.63 -46.26
N PHE A 626 -5.02 11.36 -46.54
CA PHE A 626 -3.74 10.78 -46.20
C PHE A 626 -2.55 11.53 -46.83
N LEU A 627 -2.68 12.09 -48.03
CA LEU A 627 -1.57 12.79 -48.67
C LEU A 627 -1.29 14.13 -47.98
N GLN A 628 -2.33 14.86 -47.59
CA GLN A 628 -2.20 16.06 -46.78
C GLN A 628 -1.62 15.74 -45.38
N TRP A 629 -2.15 14.70 -44.74
CA TRP A 629 -1.67 14.23 -43.45
C TRP A 629 -0.19 13.82 -43.51
N LYS A 630 0.19 13.03 -44.51
CA LYS A 630 1.59 12.63 -44.78
C LYS A 630 2.48 13.83 -45.01
N GLY A 631 2.00 14.85 -45.73
CA GLY A 631 2.69 16.12 -45.90
C GLY A 631 3.03 16.78 -44.56
N ARG A 632 2.07 16.86 -43.63
CA ARG A 632 2.29 17.38 -42.26
C ARG A 632 3.21 16.47 -41.44
N TRP A 633 3.06 15.15 -41.56
CA TRP A 633 3.90 14.18 -40.86
C TRP A 633 5.38 14.30 -41.25
N GLN A 634 5.64 14.49 -42.55
CA GLN A 634 6.99 14.60 -43.12
C GLN A 634 7.55 16.04 -43.13
N GLU A 635 6.77 17.05 -42.73
CA GLU A 635 7.25 18.43 -42.73
C GLU A 635 8.37 18.61 -41.71
N ASP A 636 9.56 18.96 -42.21
CA ASP A 636 10.73 19.23 -41.38
C ASP A 636 10.81 20.74 -41.08
N HIS A 637 10.29 21.13 -39.92
CA HIS A 637 10.30 22.53 -39.48
C HIS A 637 11.65 23.01 -38.93
N SER A 638 12.65 22.14 -38.80
CA SER A 638 14.01 22.51 -38.35
C SER A 638 14.75 23.44 -39.33
N LYS A 639 14.22 23.61 -40.57
CA LYS A 639 14.80 24.47 -41.61
C LYS A 639 14.13 25.83 -41.81
N LYS A 640 13.05 26.16 -41.09
CA LYS A 640 12.48 27.52 -41.12
C LYS A 640 13.22 28.39 -40.10
N LYS A 641 14.23 29.11 -40.61
CA LYS A 641 14.97 30.19 -39.93
C LYS A 641 14.05 31.27 -39.38
#